data_AF-A0AAV5HI04-F1
#
_entry.id   AF-A0AAV5HI04-F1
#
_cell.length_a   1.000
_cell.length_b   1.000
_cell.length_c   1.000
_cell.angle_alpha   90.00
_cell.angle_beta   90.00
_cell.angle_gamma   90.00
#
_symmetry.space_group_name_H-M   'P 1'
#
loop_
_entity.id
_entity.type
_entity.pdbx_description
1 polymer ?
#
loop_
_entity_poly.entity_id
_entity_poly.type
_entity_poly.pdbx_seq_one_letter_code
_entity_poly.pdbx_strand_id
1 'polypeptide(L)'
;MSMKQEENDLYIIPPNFIESGTLFGGTVKIRNAIEAAIITLGVGLPIFKLPFTLTTKIMVACVTVLPLALFAVIGIDGESLSSFVINFFVYLKKRRIVGISETKEPDNADKQPQKKKSRPRKEKAPKIKKEKFAEEFGQVREKKEKPARAKSQKRRSSGKSKSSKKPETKTPEYSYLNPAAAYLPIEKIANGIIYTKDYRYVKIIEVVPINFLLRSAREQRNIIYSFVSYLKISPVKLQFKVLTRRADINRHLETIQTEMQSETDERCIALQKDYEKLIRQIGSKEAITRRFFIIFQYEPFTGSNRHNEEVDAINALTTAVQTARTYLQQCGNEVVQPDNADEAATDILYSLLNRKYSVEKPLPVRVNEVIGQYINAGRRNDLDRIPAQEFIAPEQIDYTHSNYVVMDGVYHTYLLIPSRGYRSQVCAGWISLLVNAGDGIDVDLFFDRQPKDRIQQKLGQQLRINRSKIKETSDTNSDYDDLDSAIRSGYFLKEGLSNNEDFYYLNTLITITAESLEELEWRSNEMKKLLLSQDMEAVSCHFREEQALLSALPLVSLEKKLFERSKRNLLTTSAASCYPFTSFEMCDDNGILLGVNKHNNSLIIVDIFNSRVYKNANIALLGTSGAGKTFSMQLMALRMRRKNIQVFIIAPLKGHEFHRACTNIGGEFIQISPASRNCINIMEIRKTDKATNELLDGPIVDKSELAAKIQRLHIFFSLLIPDMNHEEKQLLDEVLIQTYNGKGITHNNESLVDPEHPNQYKEMPVLEDVYNILKKNPDTRRIANILNRLVHGSASTFNQRTNVNLGNKYTVLDISELTGDLLTVGMFVALDYVWDKTKEDRTVEKAIFIDETWQLIGASSNRLAAEFVLEIFKIIRGYAGAAICATQDLNDFFALDDGKYGKGIINNSKTKIVLNLEDEEAQRVQDILHLSEAETMAITHFERGNALISTNNNNVTVEFKASQLEKELITTDREELKKLIARQRQQSQEPEPVTA
;
A
#
# COMPACT_ATOMS: atom_id res chain seq x y z
N MET A 1 24.53 14.15 -28.76
CA MET A 1 24.26 14.70 -27.42
C MET A 1 24.09 13.53 -26.48
N SER A 2 25.02 13.33 -25.55
CA SER A 2 24.93 12.26 -24.55
C SER A 2 23.70 12.52 -23.67
N MET A 3 22.73 11.60 -23.69
CA MET A 3 21.63 11.60 -22.73
C MET A 3 22.26 11.44 -21.34
N LYS A 4 22.25 12.50 -20.53
CA LYS A 4 22.53 12.37 -19.10
C LYS A 4 21.48 11.42 -18.53
N GLN A 5 21.90 10.22 -18.15
CA GLN A 5 21.10 9.34 -17.30
C GLN A 5 20.66 10.16 -16.07
N GLU A 6 19.37 10.10 -15.73
CA GLU A 6 18.86 10.69 -14.50
C GLU A 6 19.43 9.89 -13.31
N GLU A 7 20.64 10.23 -12.88
CA GLU A 7 21.25 9.60 -11.69
C GLU A 7 20.51 10.03 -10.42
N ASN A 8 20.24 9.05 -9.55
CA ASN A 8 19.67 9.28 -8.23
C ASN A 8 20.67 10.03 -7.33
N ASP A 9 20.18 10.96 -6.52
CA ASP A 9 21.03 11.68 -5.57
C ASP A 9 21.58 10.73 -4.50
N LEU A 10 22.89 10.81 -4.27
CA LEU A 10 23.58 10.14 -3.18
C LEU A 10 23.69 11.07 -1.97
N TYR A 11 23.30 10.55 -0.81
CA TYR A 11 23.39 11.23 0.49
C TYR A 11 24.42 10.53 1.36
N ILE A 12 25.15 11.31 2.15
CA ILE A 12 26.24 10.81 2.99
C ILE A 12 25.74 10.65 4.43
N ILE A 13 25.89 9.45 4.99
CA ILE A 13 25.73 9.20 6.43
C ILE A 13 27.14 9.12 7.02
N PRO A 14 27.69 10.23 7.55
CA PRO A 14 29.08 10.28 7.98
C PRO A 14 29.33 9.34 9.16
N PRO A 15 30.50 8.68 9.25
CA PRO A 15 30.89 7.93 10.43
C PRO A 15 30.91 8.83 11.67
N ASN A 16 30.69 8.22 12.83
CA ASN A 16 30.70 8.97 14.08
C ASN A 16 32.09 9.53 14.34
N PHE A 17 32.16 10.85 14.34
CA PHE A 17 33.36 11.60 14.74
C PHE A 17 33.64 11.53 16.26
N ILE A 18 32.64 11.12 17.06
CA ILE A 18 32.65 11.22 18.52
C ILE A 18 32.65 9.81 19.13
N GLU A 19 33.83 9.23 19.35
CA GLU A 19 34.03 8.22 20.39
C GLU A 19 35.27 8.58 21.21
N SER A 20 35.08 9.42 22.24
CA SER A 20 36.08 9.55 23.29
C SER A 20 36.17 8.22 24.05
N GLY A 21 37.32 7.56 24.00
CA GLY A 21 37.60 6.38 24.82
C GLY A 21 37.96 5.10 24.08
N THR A 22 38.49 5.19 22.87
CA THR A 22 39.07 4.07 22.10
C THR A 22 40.59 4.16 22.04
N LEU A 23 41.25 3.00 21.97
CA LEU A 23 42.69 2.79 21.75
C LEU A 23 42.88 2.23 20.33
N PHE A 24 44.08 2.41 19.76
CA PHE A 24 44.46 1.93 18.42
C PHE A 24 43.48 2.37 17.31
N GLY A 25 43.48 3.68 16.98
CA GLY A 25 42.69 4.20 15.86
C GLY A 25 41.16 4.21 16.00
N GLY A 26 40.58 3.54 16.99
CA GLY A 26 39.12 3.32 17.07
C GLY A 26 38.72 1.85 17.13
N THR A 27 39.67 0.94 16.98
CA THR A 27 39.44 -0.51 16.91
C THR A 27 39.06 -1.13 18.26
N VAL A 28 39.62 -0.65 19.38
CA VAL A 28 39.37 -1.24 20.71
C VAL A 28 38.87 -0.20 21.70
N LYS A 29 37.72 -0.44 22.35
CA LYS A 29 37.24 0.40 23.46
C LYS A 29 38.21 0.28 24.65
N ILE A 30 38.59 1.39 25.28
CA ILE A 30 39.48 1.40 26.47
C ILE A 30 38.98 0.41 27.54
N ARG A 31 37.66 0.34 27.72
CA ARG A 31 37.04 -0.59 28.66
C ARG A 31 37.30 -2.06 28.30
N ASN A 32 37.21 -2.43 27.02
CA ASN A 32 37.52 -3.79 26.55
C ASN A 32 39.01 -4.09 26.73
N ALA A 33 39.90 -3.14 26.44
CA ALA A 33 41.33 -3.30 26.64
C ALA A 33 41.69 -3.53 28.13
N ILE A 34 41.05 -2.77 29.04
CA ILE A 34 41.20 -2.96 30.48
C ILE A 34 40.65 -4.33 30.92
N GLU A 35 39.47 -4.72 30.45
CA GLU A 35 38.88 -6.04 30.73
C GLU A 35 39.78 -7.18 30.25
N ALA A 36 40.32 -7.06 29.03
CA ALA A 36 41.28 -8.01 28.48
C ALA A 36 42.56 -8.09 29.31
N ALA A 37 43.10 -6.95 29.76
CA ALA A 37 44.27 -6.93 30.65
C ALA A 37 43.99 -7.62 31.99
N ILE A 38 42.82 -7.36 32.60
CA ILE A 38 42.40 -7.98 33.86
C ILE A 38 42.23 -9.49 33.70
N ILE A 39 41.56 -9.95 32.64
CA ILE A 39 41.36 -11.38 32.36
C ILE A 39 42.71 -12.05 32.08
N THR A 40 43.57 -11.39 31.30
CA THR A 40 44.92 -11.89 30.98
C THR A 40 45.78 -12.05 32.23
N LEU A 41 45.79 -11.07 33.13
CA LEU A 41 46.51 -11.16 34.39
C LEU A 41 45.88 -12.18 35.35
N GLY A 42 44.55 -12.20 35.43
CA GLY A 42 43.79 -13.09 36.32
C GLY A 42 43.95 -14.57 35.97
N VAL A 43 44.04 -14.90 34.69
CA VAL A 43 44.24 -16.29 34.20
C VAL A 43 45.73 -16.61 34.05
N GLY A 44 46.55 -15.64 33.61
CA GLY A 44 47.98 -15.84 33.39
C GLY A 44 48.79 -16.03 34.68
N LEU A 45 48.58 -15.20 35.70
CA LEU A 45 49.34 -15.27 36.96
C LEU A 45 49.22 -16.63 37.68
N PRO A 46 48.04 -17.26 37.79
CA PRO A 46 47.91 -18.61 38.33
C PRO A 46 48.65 -19.69 37.52
N ILE A 47 48.63 -19.62 36.18
CA ILE A 47 49.29 -20.61 35.31
C ILE A 47 50.80 -20.64 35.56
N PHE A 48 51.42 -19.48 35.78
CA PHE A 48 52.85 -19.40 36.09
C PHE A 48 53.23 -19.93 37.49
N LYS A 49 52.26 -20.07 38.41
CA LYS A 49 52.44 -20.66 39.74
C LYS A 49 52.25 -22.19 39.79
N LEU A 50 51.82 -22.83 38.71
CA LEU A 50 51.66 -24.29 38.65
C LEU A 50 53.02 -25.02 38.68
N PRO A 51 53.12 -26.25 39.20
CA PRO A 51 54.37 -27.00 39.29
C PRO A 51 54.71 -27.73 37.97
N PHE A 52 54.71 -27.00 36.84
CA PHE A 52 55.06 -27.51 35.50
C PHE A 52 56.34 -26.85 34.95
N THR A 53 56.92 -27.46 33.91
CA THR A 53 58.06 -26.88 33.18
C THR A 53 57.64 -25.58 32.46
N LEU A 54 58.61 -24.69 32.22
CA LEU A 54 58.36 -23.39 31.57
C LEU A 54 57.66 -23.56 30.22
N THR A 55 58.08 -24.54 29.43
CA THR A 55 57.52 -24.84 28.11
C THR A 55 56.04 -25.25 28.20
N THR A 56 55.68 -26.09 29.17
CA THR A 56 54.28 -26.48 29.41
C THR A 56 53.44 -25.30 29.89
N LYS A 57 53.99 -24.43 30.75
CA LYS A 57 53.31 -23.20 31.20
C LYS A 57 53.01 -22.25 30.04
N ILE A 58 53.97 -22.06 29.14
CA ILE A 58 53.80 -21.21 27.95
C ILE A 58 52.73 -21.80 27.02
N MET A 59 52.76 -23.11 26.75
CA MET A 59 51.72 -23.76 25.94
C MET A 59 50.32 -23.60 26.55
N VAL A 60 50.17 -23.86 27.85
CA VAL A 60 48.88 -23.71 28.54
C VAL A 60 48.41 -22.25 28.52
N ALA A 61 49.31 -21.29 28.73
CA ALA A 61 48.98 -19.86 28.63
C ALA A 61 48.52 -19.48 27.21
N CYS A 62 49.21 -19.92 26.16
CA CYS A 62 48.82 -19.63 24.78
C CYS A 62 47.43 -20.20 24.41
N VAL A 63 47.08 -21.39 24.91
CA VAL A 63 45.78 -22.03 24.62
C VAL A 63 44.63 -21.43 25.45
N THR A 64 44.91 -20.78 26.59
CA THR A 64 43.87 -20.26 27.49
C THR A 64 43.81 -18.74 27.52
N VAL A 65 44.93 -18.08 27.81
CA VAL A 65 45.03 -16.63 27.98
C VAL A 65 44.80 -15.91 26.66
N LEU A 66 45.37 -16.40 25.56
CA LEU A 66 45.31 -15.73 24.27
C LEU A 66 43.89 -15.70 23.68
N PRO A 67 43.12 -16.81 23.67
CA PRO A 67 41.73 -16.78 23.23
C PRO A 67 40.84 -15.94 24.15
N LEU A 68 41.03 -15.99 25.47
CA LEU A 68 40.26 -15.19 26.41
C LEU A 68 40.55 -13.68 26.29
N ALA A 69 41.81 -13.32 26.04
CA ALA A 69 42.21 -11.94 25.77
C ALA A 69 41.57 -11.43 24.47
N LEU A 70 41.63 -12.22 23.38
CA LEU A 70 40.98 -11.90 22.11
C LEU A 70 39.47 -11.73 22.28
N PHE A 71 38.81 -12.67 22.96
CA PHE A 71 37.38 -12.61 23.23
C PHE A 71 36.99 -11.37 24.05
N ALA A 72 37.81 -10.98 25.03
CA ALA A 72 37.60 -9.78 25.82
C ALA A 72 37.85 -8.46 25.07
N VAL A 73 38.79 -8.46 24.13
CA VAL A 73 39.03 -7.32 23.23
C VAL A 73 37.84 -7.12 22.29
N ILE A 74 37.35 -8.21 21.67
CA ILE A 74 36.24 -8.19 20.71
C ILE A 74 34.92 -7.84 21.42
N GLY A 75 34.63 -8.47 22.57
CA GLY A 75 33.35 -8.33 23.27
C GLY A 75 32.22 -9.16 22.63
N ILE A 76 30.98 -8.86 22.99
CA ILE A 76 29.77 -9.56 22.49
C ILE A 76 28.79 -8.50 21.95
N ASP A 77 28.37 -8.62 20.68
CA ASP A 77 27.43 -7.70 20.01
C ASP A 77 27.80 -6.21 20.17
N GLY A 78 29.10 -5.89 20.17
CA GLY A 78 29.64 -4.54 20.33
C GLY A 78 29.67 -4.00 21.78
N GLU A 79 29.28 -4.82 22.77
CA GLU A 79 29.39 -4.53 24.20
C GLU A 79 30.62 -5.21 24.84
N SER A 80 31.11 -4.61 25.94
CA SER A 80 32.16 -5.22 26.76
C SER A 80 31.61 -6.43 27.52
N LEU A 81 32.46 -7.42 27.81
CA LEU A 81 32.07 -8.62 28.54
C LEU A 81 31.43 -8.28 29.89
N SER A 82 32.00 -7.32 30.62
CA SER A 82 31.41 -6.91 31.91
C SER A 82 30.03 -6.28 31.74
N SER A 83 29.79 -5.49 30.69
CA SER A 83 28.46 -4.95 30.40
C SER A 83 27.45 -6.07 30.15
N PHE A 84 27.83 -7.04 29.33
CA PHE A 84 27.01 -8.21 29.01
C PHE A 84 26.63 -9.00 30.28
N VAL A 85 27.63 -9.34 31.11
CA VAL A 85 27.42 -10.07 32.38
C VAL A 85 26.56 -9.28 33.35
N ILE A 86 26.76 -7.97 33.48
CA ILE A 86 25.91 -7.13 34.33
C ILE A 86 24.46 -7.15 33.85
N ASN A 87 24.22 -7.01 32.54
CA ASN A 87 22.85 -7.04 32.01
C ASN A 87 22.20 -8.41 32.22
N PHE A 88 22.95 -9.50 32.07
CA PHE A 88 22.49 -10.85 32.38
C PHE A 88 22.00 -10.97 33.84
N PHE A 89 22.79 -10.51 34.82
CA PHE A 89 22.37 -10.54 36.23
C PHE A 89 21.22 -9.58 36.55
N VAL A 90 21.20 -8.40 35.93
CA VAL A 90 20.07 -7.46 36.07
C VAL A 90 18.79 -8.08 35.52
N TYR A 91 18.87 -8.74 34.37
CA TYR A 91 17.77 -9.50 33.77
C TYR A 91 17.31 -10.62 34.70
N LEU A 92 18.20 -11.48 35.20
CA LEU A 92 17.85 -12.56 36.13
C LEU A 92 17.12 -12.06 37.38
N LYS A 93 17.46 -10.86 37.87
CA LYS A 93 16.80 -10.22 39.01
C LYS A 93 15.45 -9.60 38.67
N LYS A 94 15.27 -9.12 37.44
CA LYS A 94 14.08 -8.35 37.01
C LYS A 94 13.06 -9.17 36.20
N ARG A 95 13.41 -10.37 35.75
CA ARG A 95 12.54 -11.29 35.02
C ARG A 95 11.25 -11.52 35.82
N ARG A 96 10.11 -11.23 35.20
CA ARG A 96 8.79 -11.30 35.83
C ARG A 96 7.72 -11.26 34.76
N ILE A 97 6.52 -11.60 35.18
CA ILE A 97 5.30 -11.37 34.42
C ILE A 97 4.59 -10.15 35.02
N VAL A 98 4.17 -9.21 34.18
CA VAL A 98 3.41 -8.02 34.56
C VAL A 98 1.97 -8.20 34.08
N GLY A 99 0.98 -8.00 34.94
CA GLY A 99 -0.44 -8.21 34.60
C GLY A 99 -1.12 -9.23 35.50
N ILE A 100 -2.22 -9.81 35.04
CA ILE A 100 -2.93 -10.87 35.76
C ILE A 100 -2.12 -12.15 35.65
N SER A 101 -1.57 -12.66 36.75
CA SER A 101 -0.92 -13.98 36.76
C SER A 101 -1.94 -15.03 37.20
N GLU A 102 -2.12 -16.08 36.40
CA GLU A 102 -2.67 -17.34 36.92
C GLU A 102 -1.68 -17.95 37.91
N THR A 103 -1.69 -17.50 39.17
CA THR A 103 -1.02 -18.22 40.24
C THR A 103 -1.84 -19.45 40.58
N LYS A 104 -1.35 -20.62 40.18
CA LYS A 104 -1.56 -21.87 40.93
C LYS A 104 -1.25 -21.58 42.41
N GLU A 105 -2.20 -21.90 43.27
CA GLU A 105 -2.08 -21.81 44.73
C GLU A 105 -0.79 -22.49 45.21
N PRO A 106 -0.03 -21.88 46.14
CA PRO A 106 0.79 -22.65 47.05
C PRO A 106 -0.02 -22.90 48.33
N ASP A 107 -0.35 -24.17 48.55
CA ASP A 107 -0.61 -24.70 49.88
C ASP A 107 0.56 -24.31 50.80
N ASN A 108 0.29 -23.43 51.77
CA ASN A 108 0.85 -23.50 53.11
C ASN A 108 0.07 -22.57 54.03
N ALA A 109 -0.85 -23.20 54.76
CA ALA A 109 -1.45 -22.66 55.95
C ALA A 109 -0.40 -22.45 57.07
N ASP A 110 -0.79 -21.62 58.04
CA ASP A 110 -0.21 -21.45 59.37
C ASP A 110 1.05 -20.59 59.53
N LYS A 111 0.83 -19.29 59.80
CA LYS A 111 0.88 -18.71 61.16
C LYS A 111 0.80 -17.18 61.12
N GLN A 112 -0.28 -16.62 61.65
CA GLN A 112 -0.30 -15.26 62.21
C GLN A 112 -0.73 -15.32 63.68
N PRO A 113 -0.11 -14.53 64.58
CA PRO A 113 -0.75 -14.12 65.82
C PRO A 113 -1.21 -12.66 65.76
N GLN A 114 -2.54 -12.52 65.66
CA GLN A 114 -3.46 -11.58 66.32
C GLN A 114 -2.96 -10.22 66.85
N LYS A 115 -3.74 -9.16 66.55
CA LYS A 115 -4.26 -8.24 67.58
C LYS A 115 -5.57 -7.51 67.17
N LYS A 116 -6.66 -7.94 67.85
CA LYS A 116 -7.83 -7.22 68.42
C LYS A 116 -8.46 -6.04 67.63
N LYS A 117 -9.67 -6.23 67.07
CA LYS A 117 -11.04 -6.02 67.65
C LYS A 117 -11.46 -4.55 67.86
N SER A 118 -12.44 -4.09 67.05
CA SER A 118 -13.71 -3.53 67.53
C SER A 118 -14.81 -3.66 66.46
N ARG A 119 -16.06 -3.85 66.90
CA ARG A 119 -17.27 -4.26 66.17
C ARG A 119 -18.38 -3.23 66.54
N PRO A 120 -19.63 -3.29 66.01
CA PRO A 120 -20.14 -2.51 64.88
C PRO A 120 -21.36 -1.62 65.22
N ARG A 121 -21.91 -0.87 64.25
CA ARG A 121 -23.33 -0.48 64.25
C ARG A 121 -23.99 -0.62 62.87
N LYS A 122 -24.99 -1.50 62.83
CA LYS A 122 -26.11 -1.70 61.88
C LYS A 122 -26.91 -0.39 61.67
N GLU A 123 -27.75 -0.14 60.67
CA GLU A 123 -28.36 -0.85 59.54
C GLU A 123 -29.12 0.24 58.74
N LYS A 124 -29.32 0.08 57.43
CA LYS A 124 -30.66 -0.01 56.77
C LYS A 124 -30.52 0.12 55.25
N ALA A 125 -30.95 -0.93 54.57
CA ALA A 125 -31.17 -0.97 53.13
C ALA A 125 -32.43 -0.17 52.72
N PRO A 126 -32.53 0.22 51.44
CA PRO A 126 -33.81 0.00 50.77
C PRO A 126 -33.69 -0.74 49.43
N LYS A 127 -34.82 -1.36 49.12
CA LYS A 127 -35.13 -2.25 48.00
C LYS A 127 -35.18 -1.52 46.65
N ILE A 128 -34.61 -2.22 45.65
CA ILE A 128 -35.04 -2.43 44.25
C ILE A 128 -36.26 -1.62 43.76
N LYS A 129 -36.06 -0.88 42.66
CA LYS A 129 -37.04 -0.72 41.57
C LYS A 129 -36.34 -1.02 40.23
N LYS A 130 -36.95 -1.91 39.44
CA LYS A 130 -36.62 -2.25 38.06
C LYS A 130 -37.38 -1.29 37.13
N GLU A 131 -36.72 -0.76 36.11
CA GLU A 131 -37.27 -0.37 34.79
C GLU A 131 -36.07 -0.06 33.88
N LYS A 132 -35.72 -0.99 32.98
CA LYS A 132 -35.94 -0.96 31.52
C LYS A 132 -35.32 0.27 30.83
N PHE A 133 -34.17 0.04 30.20
CA PHE A 133 -33.49 0.95 29.29
C PHE A 133 -33.41 0.26 27.93
N ALA A 134 -34.02 0.88 26.91
CA ALA A 134 -33.75 0.64 25.50
C ALA A 134 -33.98 1.98 24.79
N GLU A 135 -33.05 2.31 23.90
CA GLU A 135 -33.15 3.31 22.83
C GLU A 135 -33.22 4.79 23.24
N GLU A 136 -32.10 5.49 23.08
CA GLU A 136 -32.00 6.76 22.32
C GLU A 136 -30.63 7.40 22.57
N PHE A 137 -29.72 7.30 21.60
CA PHE A 137 -28.70 8.33 21.39
C PHE A 137 -28.45 8.47 19.89
N GLY A 138 -29.17 9.43 19.33
CA GLY A 138 -28.93 9.99 18.01
C GLY A 138 -29.65 11.31 17.93
N GLN A 139 -28.94 12.41 18.17
CA GLN A 139 -29.00 13.63 17.35
C GLN A 139 -28.19 14.77 17.96
N VAL A 140 -27.32 15.30 17.10
CA VAL A 140 -26.53 16.52 17.21
C VAL A 140 -27.44 17.75 17.31
N ARG A 141 -27.11 18.71 18.18
CA ARG A 141 -27.47 20.12 17.97
C ARG A 141 -26.39 21.07 18.49
N GLU A 142 -25.88 21.87 17.56
CA GLU A 142 -24.99 23.01 17.76
C GLU A 142 -25.61 24.09 18.67
N LYS A 143 -24.76 24.82 19.41
CA LYS A 143 -25.01 26.24 19.70
C LYS A 143 -23.70 27.02 19.88
N LYS A 144 -23.51 28.01 18.99
CA LYS A 144 -22.53 29.10 19.07
C LYS A 144 -22.92 30.09 20.18
N GLU A 145 -21.94 30.67 20.87
CA GLU A 145 -21.92 32.08 21.28
C GLU A 145 -20.52 32.53 21.76
N LYS A 146 -20.11 33.74 21.35
CA LYS A 146 -18.96 34.54 21.84
C LYS A 146 -19.53 35.92 22.29
N PRO A 147 -18.73 36.86 22.84
CA PRO A 147 -18.18 36.90 24.19
C PRO A 147 -18.51 38.24 24.91
N ALA A 148 -18.26 38.37 26.22
CA ALA A 148 -18.32 39.68 26.89
C ALA A 148 -17.11 39.94 27.79
N ARG A 149 -16.52 41.12 27.60
CA ARG A 149 -15.34 41.68 28.28
C ARG A 149 -15.66 42.21 29.68
N ALA A 150 -14.74 41.93 30.60
CA ALA A 150 -14.15 42.77 31.66
C ALA A 150 -14.97 43.91 32.30
N LYS A 151 -14.99 43.91 33.65
CA LYS A 151 -14.72 45.11 34.44
C LYS A 151 -14.16 44.80 35.83
N SER A 152 -13.17 45.60 36.17
CA SER A 152 -12.29 45.68 37.34
C SER A 152 -12.98 45.95 38.67
N GLN A 153 -12.39 45.48 39.78
CA GLN A 153 -12.25 46.29 41.00
C GLN A 153 -11.05 45.85 41.86
N LYS A 154 -10.19 46.82 42.14
CA LYS A 154 -9.02 46.78 43.04
C LYS A 154 -9.46 46.68 44.50
N ARG A 155 -8.70 45.94 45.33
CA ARG A 155 -8.33 46.38 46.69
C ARG A 155 -6.94 45.86 47.06
N ARG A 156 -6.08 46.79 47.47
CA ARG A 156 -4.73 46.59 48.02
C ARG A 156 -4.85 46.27 49.52
N SER A 157 -4.02 45.36 50.02
CA SER A 157 -3.44 45.48 51.36
C SER A 157 -2.14 44.69 51.46
N SER A 158 -1.11 45.39 51.92
CA SER A 158 0.27 44.99 52.19
C SER A 158 0.41 44.00 53.34
N GLY A 159 1.39 43.10 53.24
CA GLY A 159 1.89 42.33 54.39
C GLY A 159 3.02 41.37 54.02
N LYS A 160 4.26 41.71 54.37
CA LYS A 160 5.43 40.82 54.33
C LYS A 160 5.19 39.59 55.22
N SER A 161 5.44 38.36 54.74
CA SER A 161 6.15 37.34 55.52
C SER A 161 6.48 36.06 54.72
N LYS A 162 7.74 35.64 54.89
CA LYS A 162 8.29 34.30 55.06
C LYS A 162 8.01 33.21 54.01
N SER A 163 9.13 32.72 53.47
CA SER A 163 9.34 31.43 52.80
C SER A 163 8.53 30.28 53.41
N SER A 164 7.66 29.68 52.60
CA SER A 164 7.18 28.32 52.83
C SER A 164 7.47 27.48 51.59
N LYS A 165 8.21 26.38 51.79
CA LYS A 165 8.40 25.32 50.81
C LYS A 165 7.02 24.84 50.36
N LYS A 166 6.76 24.82 49.05
CA LYS A 166 5.56 24.18 48.50
C LYS A 166 5.73 22.65 48.43
N PRO A 167 4.64 21.90 48.56
CA PRO A 167 4.65 20.46 48.79
C PRO A 167 4.82 19.68 47.49
N GLU A 168 5.49 18.52 47.58
CA GLU A 168 5.42 17.47 46.55
C GLU A 168 3.95 17.06 46.35
N THR A 169 3.39 17.35 45.18
CA THR A 169 2.10 16.80 44.74
C THR A 169 2.28 15.31 44.48
N LYS A 170 1.79 14.48 45.42
CA LYS A 170 1.57 13.04 45.20
C LYS A 170 0.51 12.87 44.12
N THR A 171 0.84 12.13 43.07
CA THR A 171 -0.11 11.64 42.07
C THR A 171 -1.24 10.86 42.75
N PRO A 172 -2.51 11.01 42.30
CA PRO A 172 -3.60 10.20 42.82
C PRO A 172 -3.34 8.71 42.50
N GLU A 173 -3.34 7.86 43.53
CA GLU A 173 -3.29 6.40 43.36
C GLU A 173 -4.61 5.93 42.74
N TYR A 174 -4.62 5.74 41.43
CA TYR A 174 -5.71 5.04 40.75
C TYR A 174 -5.63 3.54 41.08
N SER A 175 -6.74 2.95 41.50
CA SER A 175 -6.84 1.50 41.64
C SER A 175 -7.19 0.93 40.26
N TYR A 176 -6.19 0.44 39.52
CA TYR A 176 -6.42 -0.20 38.23
C TYR A 176 -7.05 -1.59 38.42
N LEU A 177 -8.00 -1.97 37.56
CA LEU A 177 -8.50 -3.34 37.45
C LEU A 177 -7.52 -4.22 36.68
N ASN A 178 -6.92 -3.71 35.61
CA ASN A 178 -5.81 -4.37 34.94
C ASN A 178 -4.46 -3.96 35.58
N PRO A 179 -3.72 -4.86 36.26
CA PRO A 179 -2.44 -4.52 36.86
C PRO A 179 -1.37 -4.06 35.85
N ALA A 180 -1.44 -4.50 34.59
CA ALA A 180 -0.52 -4.07 33.54
C ALA A 180 -0.71 -2.60 33.16
N ALA A 181 -1.90 -2.01 33.38
CA ALA A 181 -2.16 -0.60 33.13
C ALA A 181 -1.27 0.32 34.00
N ALA A 182 -0.97 -0.09 35.23
CA ALA A 182 -0.10 0.65 36.13
C ALA A 182 1.37 0.67 35.68
N TYR A 183 1.79 -0.28 34.84
CA TYR A 183 3.16 -0.39 34.35
C TYR A 183 3.49 0.61 33.23
N LEU A 184 2.51 0.97 32.39
CA LEU A 184 2.73 1.86 31.24
C LEU A 184 3.20 3.26 31.66
N PRO A 185 4.14 3.89 30.95
CA PRO A 185 4.70 5.21 31.29
C PRO A 185 3.79 6.40 30.94
N ILE A 186 2.48 6.18 30.89
CA ILE A 186 1.44 7.16 30.55
C ILE A 186 0.70 7.54 31.84
N GLU A 187 0.34 8.81 31.98
CA GLU A 187 -0.49 9.34 33.07
C GLU A 187 -1.94 9.57 32.62
N LYS A 188 -2.14 10.25 31.50
CA LYS A 188 -3.46 10.49 30.87
C LYS A 188 -3.32 10.85 29.39
N ILE A 189 -4.43 10.82 28.66
CA ILE A 189 -4.56 11.34 27.30
C ILE A 189 -5.66 12.40 27.33
N ALA A 190 -5.36 13.61 26.86
CA ALA A 190 -6.32 14.72 26.79
C ALA A 190 -5.95 15.71 25.68
N ASN A 191 -6.93 16.21 24.92
CA ASN A 191 -6.72 17.09 23.75
C ASN A 191 -5.83 16.45 22.66
N GLY A 192 -5.89 15.13 22.59
CA GLY A 192 -5.03 14.23 21.83
C GLY A 192 -3.55 14.34 22.20
N ILE A 193 -3.20 14.82 23.39
CA ILE A 193 -1.84 14.90 23.92
C ILE A 193 -1.67 13.81 24.97
N ILE A 194 -0.56 13.09 24.89
CA ILE A 194 -0.16 12.07 25.86
C ILE A 194 0.65 12.76 26.96
N TYR A 195 0.18 12.64 28.19
CA TYR A 195 0.86 13.07 29.39
C TYR A 195 1.61 11.87 29.95
N THR A 196 2.92 11.95 30.05
CA THR A 196 3.75 10.85 30.56
C THR A 196 3.99 10.98 32.07
N LYS A 197 4.29 9.87 32.74
CA LYS A 197 4.58 9.85 34.19
C LYS A 197 5.84 10.65 34.58
N ASP A 198 6.70 10.93 33.62
CA ASP A 198 7.88 11.80 33.77
C ASP A 198 7.63 13.25 33.34
N TYR A 199 6.36 13.68 33.32
CA TYR A 199 5.92 15.06 33.09
C TYR A 199 6.25 15.62 31.70
N ARG A 200 6.22 14.79 30.67
CA ARG A 200 6.39 15.21 29.27
C ARG A 200 5.05 15.23 28.56
N TYR A 201 4.96 16.13 27.57
CA TYR A 201 3.80 16.26 26.70
C TYR A 201 4.20 15.78 25.30
N VAL A 202 3.50 14.77 24.80
CA VAL A 202 3.79 14.14 23.51
C VAL A 202 2.56 14.20 22.62
N LYS A 203 2.77 14.49 21.35
CA LYS A 203 1.72 14.48 20.31
C LYS A 203 2.09 13.46 19.24
N ILE A 204 1.10 12.70 18.80
CA ILE A 204 1.19 11.75 17.69
C ILE A 204 0.31 12.28 16.56
N ILE A 205 0.81 12.24 15.33
CA ILE A 205 0.02 12.45 14.11
C ILE A 205 0.26 11.31 13.15
N GLU A 206 -0.78 10.96 12.39
CA GLU A 206 -0.71 9.95 11.33
C GLU A 206 -0.55 10.63 9.97
N VAL A 207 0.32 10.07 9.14
CA VAL A 207 0.67 10.58 7.81
C VAL A 207 0.34 9.52 6.78
N VAL A 208 -0.43 9.90 5.76
CA VAL A 208 -0.71 9.05 4.62
C VAL A 208 0.57 8.97 3.76
N PRO A 209 1.07 7.76 3.48
CA PRO A 209 2.27 7.58 2.67
C PRO A 209 2.03 7.97 1.22
N ILE A 210 3.13 8.13 0.48
CA ILE A 210 3.09 8.30 -0.97
C ILE A 210 3.96 7.25 -1.65
N ASN A 211 3.68 7.00 -2.92
CA ASN A 211 4.51 6.22 -3.83
C ASN A 211 5.81 7.01 -4.16
N PHE A 212 6.70 7.21 -3.17
CA PHE A 212 7.90 8.06 -3.28
C PHE A 212 8.96 7.45 -4.21
N LEU A 213 9.32 6.18 -4.02
CA LEU A 213 10.34 5.47 -4.82
C LEU A 213 9.99 5.38 -6.32
N LEU A 214 8.71 5.60 -6.59
CA LEU A 214 8.04 5.53 -7.88
C LEU A 214 8.05 6.89 -8.61
N ARG A 215 8.41 7.97 -7.90
CA ARG A 215 8.57 9.29 -8.53
C ARG A 215 9.87 9.35 -9.33
N SER A 216 9.89 10.18 -10.36
CA SER A 216 11.14 10.48 -11.09
C SER A 216 12.22 11.03 -10.15
N ALA A 217 13.50 10.89 -10.49
CA ALA A 217 14.60 11.40 -9.66
C ALA A 217 14.43 12.90 -9.34
N ARG A 218 13.90 13.69 -10.28
CA ARG A 218 13.57 15.11 -10.08
C ARG A 218 12.45 15.32 -9.06
N GLU A 219 11.36 14.56 -9.15
CA GLU A 219 10.25 14.65 -8.21
C GLU A 219 10.66 14.18 -6.82
N GLN A 220 11.40 13.07 -6.71
CA GLN A 220 11.98 12.61 -5.45
C GLN A 220 12.82 13.70 -4.81
N ARG A 221 13.73 14.32 -5.57
CA ARG A 221 14.56 15.45 -5.11
C ARG A 221 13.72 16.62 -4.60
N ASN A 222 12.66 17.00 -5.32
CA ASN A 222 11.74 18.05 -4.87
C ASN A 222 11.06 17.71 -3.54
N ILE A 223 10.57 16.47 -3.39
CA ILE A 223 9.96 15.99 -2.14
C ILE A 223 10.96 16.05 -0.99
N ILE A 224 12.19 15.59 -1.21
CA ILE A 224 13.25 15.65 -0.19
C ILE A 224 13.58 17.09 0.19
N TYR A 225 13.64 18.04 -0.75
CA TYR A 225 13.84 19.45 -0.42
C TYR A 225 12.69 20.07 0.37
N SER A 226 11.45 19.74 0.05
CA SER A 226 10.29 20.12 0.86
C SER A 226 10.40 19.54 2.28
N PHE A 227 10.83 18.29 2.39
CA PHE A 227 11.00 17.61 3.67
C PHE A 227 12.17 18.18 4.51
N VAL A 228 13.28 18.57 3.88
CA VAL A 228 14.37 19.33 4.53
C VAL A 228 13.82 20.61 5.16
N SER A 229 12.92 21.30 4.45
CA SER A 229 12.31 22.54 4.94
C SER A 229 11.45 22.30 6.18
N TYR A 230 10.75 21.16 6.26
CA TYR A 230 10.05 20.73 7.48
C TYR A 230 11.01 20.45 8.63
N LEU A 231 12.04 19.61 8.41
CA LEU A 231 12.98 19.22 9.47
C LEU A 231 13.64 20.44 10.14
N LYS A 232 13.98 21.48 9.37
CA LYS A 232 14.55 22.74 9.89
C LYS A 232 13.66 23.47 10.91
N ILE A 233 12.34 23.37 10.78
CA ILE A 233 11.37 24.06 11.66
C ILE A 233 10.62 23.12 12.60
N SER A 234 10.84 21.81 12.44
CA SER A 234 10.23 20.79 13.28
C SER A 234 10.69 20.89 14.74
N PRO A 235 9.94 20.28 15.68
CA PRO A 235 10.39 20.10 17.06
C PRO A 235 11.76 19.40 17.16
N VAL A 236 12.50 19.67 18.24
CA VAL A 236 13.89 19.20 18.42
C VAL A 236 13.99 17.68 18.47
N LYS A 237 13.04 17.04 19.17
CA LYS A 237 12.97 15.59 19.31
C LYS A 237 11.80 15.03 18.52
N LEU A 238 12.13 14.17 17.56
CA LEU A 238 11.19 13.50 16.70
C LEU A 238 11.37 11.99 16.79
N GLN A 239 10.26 11.27 16.68
CA GLN A 239 10.24 9.84 16.39
C GLN A 239 9.34 9.65 15.17
N PHE A 240 9.88 9.05 14.12
CA PHE A 240 9.06 8.51 13.04
C PHE A 240 8.83 7.05 13.32
N LYS A 241 7.57 6.63 13.32
CA LYS A 241 7.18 5.26 13.61
C LYS A 241 6.38 4.70 12.45
N VAL A 242 6.78 3.53 11.99
CA VAL A 242 6.06 2.76 10.98
C VAL A 242 5.53 1.50 11.64
N LEU A 243 4.22 1.32 11.61
CA LEU A 243 3.55 0.13 12.12
C LEU A 243 3.01 -0.69 10.95
N THR A 244 3.32 -1.99 10.93
CA THR A 244 2.71 -2.94 10.00
C THR A 244 1.46 -3.57 10.63
N ARG A 245 0.35 -3.56 9.92
CA ARG A 245 -0.91 -4.19 10.35
C ARG A 245 -1.47 -5.00 9.20
N ARG A 246 -2.23 -6.05 9.51
CA ARG A 246 -3.11 -6.68 8.50
C ARG A 246 -4.06 -5.64 7.92
N ALA A 247 -4.30 -5.71 6.62
CA ALA A 247 -5.04 -4.68 5.90
C ALA A 247 -6.46 -4.48 6.44
N ASP A 248 -6.84 -3.21 6.68
CA ASP A 248 -8.22 -2.86 6.97
C ASP A 248 -9.02 -2.81 5.65
N ILE A 249 -9.73 -3.89 5.38
CA ILE A 249 -10.57 -4.06 4.19
C ILE A 249 -12.03 -3.63 4.42
N ASN A 250 -12.39 -3.14 5.62
CA ASN A 250 -13.79 -2.92 5.99
C ASN A 250 -14.49 -1.94 5.05
N ARG A 251 -13.83 -0.83 4.70
CA ARG A 251 -14.38 0.16 3.77
C ARG A 251 -14.67 -0.42 2.38
N HIS A 252 -13.78 -1.29 1.90
CA HIS A 252 -13.99 -1.97 0.61
C HIS A 252 -15.13 -3.00 0.70
N LEU A 253 -15.22 -3.73 1.83
CA LEU A 253 -16.31 -4.68 2.08
C LEU A 253 -17.68 -3.97 2.18
N GLU A 254 -17.77 -2.84 2.85
CA GLU A 254 -18.98 -2.02 2.92
C GLU A 254 -19.44 -1.56 1.53
N THR A 255 -18.47 -1.18 0.68
CA THR A 255 -18.73 -0.80 -0.71
C THR A 255 -19.31 -1.98 -1.49
N ILE A 256 -18.71 -3.17 -1.37
CA ILE A 256 -19.21 -4.40 -2.02
C ILE A 256 -20.63 -4.75 -1.54
N GLN A 257 -20.91 -4.60 -0.24
CA GLN A 257 -22.23 -4.85 0.32
C GLN A 257 -23.28 -3.86 -0.20
N THR A 258 -22.90 -2.59 -0.37
CA THR A 258 -23.76 -1.57 -0.96
C THR A 258 -24.04 -1.85 -2.44
N GLU A 259 -23.01 -2.21 -3.22
CA GLU A 259 -23.15 -2.64 -4.62
C GLU A 259 -24.10 -3.84 -4.74
N MET A 260 -23.96 -4.82 -3.85
CA MET A 260 -24.76 -6.05 -3.82
C MET A 260 -26.25 -5.80 -3.57
N GLN A 261 -26.62 -4.74 -2.84
CA GLN A 261 -28.02 -4.38 -2.61
C GLN A 261 -28.72 -3.86 -3.88
N SER A 262 -27.96 -3.36 -4.86
CA SER A 262 -28.49 -2.78 -6.10
C SER A 262 -28.47 -3.74 -7.30
N GLU A 263 -27.81 -4.89 -7.18
CA GLU A 263 -27.76 -5.90 -8.24
C GLU A 263 -29.05 -6.73 -8.26
N THR A 264 -29.50 -7.07 -9.47
CA THR A 264 -30.76 -7.80 -9.71
C THR A 264 -30.53 -9.22 -10.22
N ASP A 265 -29.38 -9.49 -10.84
CA ASP A 265 -29.04 -10.83 -11.32
C ASP A 265 -28.48 -11.71 -10.20
N GLU A 266 -29.20 -12.78 -9.83
CA GLU A 266 -28.81 -13.73 -8.79
C GLU A 266 -27.42 -14.36 -9.02
N ARG A 267 -27.03 -14.57 -10.28
CA ARG A 267 -25.73 -15.13 -10.64
C ARG A 267 -24.60 -14.14 -10.37
N CYS A 268 -24.84 -12.86 -10.63
CA CYS A 268 -23.90 -11.78 -10.31
C CYS A 268 -23.80 -11.56 -8.80
N ILE A 269 -24.91 -11.66 -8.07
CA ILE A 269 -24.91 -11.62 -6.59
C ILE A 269 -24.07 -12.77 -6.00
N ALA A 270 -24.15 -13.98 -6.58
CA ALA A 270 -23.31 -15.10 -6.16
C ALA A 270 -21.81 -14.80 -6.38
N LEU A 271 -21.45 -14.21 -7.52
CA LEU A 271 -20.10 -13.74 -7.79
C LEU A 271 -19.64 -12.66 -6.80
N GLN A 272 -20.52 -11.72 -6.43
CA GLN A 272 -20.23 -10.68 -5.42
C GLN A 272 -19.94 -11.28 -4.03
N LYS A 273 -20.75 -12.24 -3.58
CA LYS A 273 -20.56 -12.92 -2.28
C LYS A 273 -19.26 -13.72 -2.24
N ASP A 274 -18.94 -14.42 -3.31
CA ASP A 274 -17.70 -15.20 -3.40
C ASP A 274 -16.45 -14.30 -3.45
N TYR A 275 -16.53 -13.18 -4.18
CA TYR A 275 -15.50 -12.14 -4.17
C TYR A 275 -15.33 -11.49 -2.79
N GLU A 276 -16.41 -11.19 -2.07
CA GLU A 276 -16.35 -10.70 -0.68
C GLU A 276 -15.61 -11.69 0.23
N LYS A 277 -15.91 -12.98 0.10
CA LYS A 277 -15.23 -14.05 0.86
C LYS A 277 -13.74 -14.12 0.53
N LEU A 278 -13.37 -14.00 -0.74
CA LEU A 278 -11.97 -13.95 -1.17
C LEU A 278 -11.23 -12.78 -0.51
N ILE A 279 -11.80 -11.58 -0.56
CA ILE A 279 -11.18 -10.39 0.05
C ILE A 279 -11.01 -10.58 1.56
N ARG A 280 -12.02 -11.10 2.26
CA ARG A 280 -11.91 -11.43 3.69
C ARG A 280 -10.77 -12.41 3.97
N GLN A 281 -10.60 -13.42 3.12
CA GLN A 281 -9.53 -14.40 3.25
C GLN A 281 -8.13 -13.78 3.00
N ILE A 282 -7.96 -13.00 1.94
CA ILE A 282 -6.68 -12.37 1.61
C ILE A 282 -6.35 -11.28 2.64
N GLY A 283 -7.33 -10.44 3.00
CA GLY A 283 -7.22 -9.40 4.02
C GLY A 283 -6.74 -9.92 5.38
N SER A 284 -7.23 -11.11 5.79
CA SER A 284 -6.92 -11.70 7.08
C SER A 284 -5.63 -12.54 7.12
N LYS A 285 -5.18 -13.08 5.98
CA LYS A 285 -4.04 -14.01 5.91
C LYS A 285 -2.79 -13.47 5.21
N GLU A 286 -2.98 -12.68 4.16
CA GLU A 286 -1.90 -12.32 3.23
C GLU A 286 -1.63 -10.80 3.24
N ALA A 287 -2.68 -9.99 3.36
CA ALA A 287 -2.62 -8.55 3.15
C ALA A 287 -1.98 -7.76 4.30
N ILE A 288 -0.99 -6.92 3.97
CA ILE A 288 -0.34 -6.01 4.93
C ILE A 288 -0.57 -4.55 4.51
N THR A 289 -0.93 -3.72 5.47
CA THR A 289 -0.98 -2.25 5.38
C THR A 289 0.03 -1.63 6.34
N ARG A 290 0.49 -0.42 6.02
CA ARG A 290 1.44 0.33 6.84
C ARG A 290 0.84 1.65 7.29
N ARG A 291 0.91 1.91 8.60
CA ARG A 291 0.55 3.21 9.19
C ARG A 291 1.83 3.95 9.56
N PHE A 292 1.89 5.23 9.23
CA PHE A 292 3.07 6.06 9.46
C PHE A 292 2.73 7.17 10.43
N PHE A 293 3.54 7.30 11.46
CA PHE A 293 3.34 8.28 12.52
C PHE A 293 4.53 9.18 12.68
N ILE A 294 4.25 10.46 12.93
CA ILE A 294 5.21 11.41 13.46
C ILE A 294 4.85 11.67 14.91
N ILE A 295 5.83 11.50 15.79
CA ILE A 295 5.71 11.77 17.20
C ILE A 295 6.71 12.86 17.56
N PHE A 296 6.25 13.89 18.26
CA PHE A 296 7.12 14.95 18.80
C PHE A 296 6.76 15.29 20.22
N GLN A 297 7.78 15.75 20.94
CA GLN A 297 7.69 16.18 22.32
C GLN A 297 7.70 17.71 22.43
N TYR A 298 6.93 18.26 23.37
CA TYR A 298 7.09 19.66 23.77
C TYR A 298 8.43 19.87 24.50
N GLU A 299 9.12 20.95 24.14
CA GLU A 299 10.29 21.43 24.87
C GLU A 299 10.04 22.87 25.35
N PRO A 300 10.15 23.14 26.66
CA PRO A 300 9.92 24.47 27.20
C PRO A 300 11.05 25.42 26.80
N PHE A 301 10.70 26.66 26.43
CA PHE A 301 11.68 27.70 26.17
C PHE A 301 12.40 28.08 27.47
N THR A 302 13.72 28.28 27.42
CA THR A 302 14.50 28.70 28.59
C THR A 302 13.96 30.02 29.15
N GLY A 303 13.32 29.96 30.32
CA GLY A 303 12.71 31.11 31.01
C GLY A 303 11.18 31.11 31.13
N SER A 304 10.48 30.06 30.68
CA SER A 304 9.02 29.97 30.81
C SER A 304 8.55 29.86 32.28
N ASN A 305 7.41 30.48 32.56
CA ASN A 305 6.78 30.44 33.88
C ASN A 305 6.06 29.10 34.07
N ARG A 306 6.50 28.27 35.03
CA ARG A 306 5.92 26.93 35.34
C ARG A 306 4.42 26.90 35.62
N HIS A 307 3.74 28.04 35.79
CA HIS A 307 2.30 28.08 36.08
C HIS A 307 1.40 27.88 34.85
N ASN A 308 1.91 28.13 33.62
CA ASN A 308 1.14 28.01 32.38
C ASN A 308 1.68 26.93 31.42
N GLU A 309 2.57 26.05 31.90
CA GLU A 309 3.31 25.10 31.07
C GLU A 309 2.40 24.17 30.25
N GLU A 310 1.27 23.72 30.82
CA GLU A 310 0.29 22.88 30.10
C GLU A 310 -0.36 23.63 28.93
N VAL A 311 -0.75 24.89 29.12
CA VAL A 311 -1.36 25.71 28.05
C VAL A 311 -0.35 26.02 26.96
N ASP A 312 0.90 26.32 27.33
CA ASP A 312 1.97 26.56 26.39
C ASP A 312 2.31 25.30 25.59
N ALA A 313 2.31 24.13 26.24
CA ALA A 313 2.51 22.84 25.59
C ALA A 313 1.40 22.53 24.57
N ILE A 314 0.13 22.73 24.95
CA ILE A 314 -1.02 22.53 24.04
C ILE A 314 -0.89 23.42 22.80
N ASN A 315 -0.60 24.71 22.98
CA ASN A 315 -0.47 25.67 21.87
C ASN A 315 0.73 25.34 20.96
N ALA A 316 1.87 25.01 21.54
CA ALA A 316 3.08 24.66 20.80
C ALA A 316 2.89 23.37 19.99
N LEU A 317 2.32 22.33 20.59
CA LEU A 317 2.05 21.06 19.92
C LEU A 317 0.99 21.23 18.82
N THR A 318 -0.05 22.02 19.05
CA THR A 318 -1.06 22.32 18.01
C THR A 318 -0.45 23.05 16.83
N THR A 319 0.45 24.01 17.10
CA THR A 319 1.20 24.72 16.05
C THR A 319 2.09 23.75 15.27
N ALA A 320 2.81 22.86 15.97
CA ALA A 320 3.67 21.86 15.35
C ALA A 320 2.90 20.89 14.44
N VAL A 321 1.67 20.49 14.82
CA VAL A 321 0.76 19.69 13.95
C VAL A 321 0.43 20.45 12.67
N GLN A 322 0.05 21.73 12.78
CA GLN A 322 -0.31 22.52 11.62
C GLN A 322 0.89 22.78 10.69
N THR A 323 2.08 23.01 11.27
CA THR A 323 3.33 23.10 10.52
C THR A 323 3.63 21.80 9.79
N ALA A 324 3.56 20.65 10.48
CA ALA A 324 3.77 19.35 9.86
C ALA A 324 2.81 19.16 8.67
N ARG A 325 1.52 19.46 8.86
CA ARG A 325 0.52 19.38 7.79
C ARG A 325 0.87 20.21 6.57
N THR A 326 1.19 21.49 6.74
CA THR A 326 1.49 22.38 5.60
C THR A 326 2.71 21.89 4.80
N TYR A 327 3.78 21.48 5.46
CA TYR A 327 5.00 21.07 4.76
C TYR A 327 4.92 19.64 4.20
N LEU A 328 4.25 18.72 4.89
CA LEU A 328 4.01 17.37 4.37
C LEU A 328 3.06 17.40 3.17
N GLN A 329 2.10 18.32 3.12
CA GLN A 329 1.28 18.55 1.93
C GLN A 329 2.13 19.00 0.71
N GLN A 330 3.18 19.79 0.92
CA GLN A 330 4.15 20.15 -0.13
C GLN A 330 5.02 18.95 -0.57
N CYS A 331 5.16 17.93 0.29
CA CYS A 331 5.78 16.65 -0.06
C CYS A 331 4.78 15.73 -0.81
N GLY A 332 3.50 16.10 -0.87
CA GLY A 332 2.42 15.29 -1.44
C GLY A 332 1.73 14.35 -0.45
N ASN A 333 2.09 14.39 0.82
CA ASN A 333 1.46 13.59 1.88
C ASN A 333 0.23 14.29 2.45
N GLU A 334 -0.72 13.50 2.95
CA GLU A 334 -1.82 13.98 3.76
C GLU A 334 -1.58 13.66 5.24
N VAL A 335 -1.95 14.58 6.15
CA VAL A 335 -1.96 14.33 7.60
C VAL A 335 -3.39 14.05 8.01
N VAL A 336 -3.64 12.87 8.58
CA VAL A 336 -4.97 12.42 8.98
C VAL A 336 -5.50 13.30 10.10
N GLN A 337 -6.76 13.74 9.97
CA GLN A 337 -7.46 14.49 11.01
C GLN A 337 -8.55 13.60 11.63
N PRO A 338 -8.36 13.13 12.87
CA PRO A 338 -9.38 12.34 13.54
C PRO A 338 -10.53 13.24 14.03
N ASP A 339 -11.75 12.69 14.03
CA ASP A 339 -12.92 13.34 14.64
C ASP A 339 -12.72 13.55 16.15
N ASN A 340 -12.12 12.56 16.81
CA ASN A 340 -11.74 12.61 18.22
C ASN A 340 -10.24 12.28 18.40
N ALA A 341 -9.46 13.30 18.76
CA ALA A 341 -8.01 13.17 18.89
C ALA A 341 -7.57 12.32 20.11
N ASP A 342 -8.36 12.26 21.18
CA ASP A 342 -8.06 11.43 22.36
C ASP A 342 -8.28 9.94 22.04
N GLU A 343 -9.37 9.64 21.35
CA GLU A 343 -9.69 8.31 20.87
C GLU A 343 -8.65 7.81 19.87
N ALA A 344 -8.23 8.65 18.92
CA ALA A 344 -7.20 8.29 17.95
C ALA A 344 -5.85 7.96 18.62
N ALA A 345 -5.41 8.77 19.60
CA ALA A 345 -4.18 8.47 20.35
C ALA A 345 -4.30 7.16 21.16
N THR A 346 -5.49 6.90 21.71
CA THR A 346 -5.80 5.66 22.44
C THR A 346 -5.78 4.46 21.49
N ASP A 347 -6.36 4.57 20.29
CA ASP A 347 -6.39 3.52 19.27
C ASP A 347 -4.98 3.14 18.79
N ILE A 348 -4.11 4.13 18.54
CA ILE A 348 -2.73 3.89 18.13
C ILE A 348 -1.97 3.09 19.19
N LEU A 349 -2.10 3.48 20.46
CA LEU A 349 -1.47 2.78 21.58
C LEU A 349 -2.07 1.38 21.80
N TYR A 350 -3.40 1.25 21.70
CA TYR A 350 -4.10 -0.02 21.80
C TYR A 350 -3.66 -1.00 20.70
N SER A 351 -3.60 -0.53 19.45
CA SER A 351 -3.17 -1.31 18.29
C SER A 351 -1.72 -1.82 18.42
N LEU A 352 -0.85 -1.02 19.03
CA LEU A 352 0.54 -1.39 19.26
C LEU A 352 0.69 -2.42 20.38
N LEU A 353 0.03 -2.20 21.51
CA LEU A 353 0.17 -3.05 22.70
C LEU A 353 -0.67 -4.34 22.64
N ASN A 354 -1.75 -4.34 21.86
CA ASN A 354 -2.70 -5.43 21.73
C ASN A 354 -2.81 -5.85 20.26
N ARG A 355 -1.67 -6.13 19.60
CA ARG A 355 -1.59 -6.32 18.15
C ARG A 355 -2.57 -7.36 17.60
N LYS A 356 -2.75 -8.48 18.31
CA LYS A 356 -3.71 -9.53 17.94
C LYS A 356 -5.15 -9.13 18.27
N TYR A 357 -5.40 -8.76 19.52
CA TYR A 357 -6.75 -8.44 19.98
C TYR A 357 -7.38 -7.22 19.30
N SER A 358 -6.60 -6.19 18.96
CA SER A 358 -7.11 -4.97 18.30
C SER A 358 -7.60 -5.20 16.87
N VAL A 359 -7.21 -6.31 16.24
CA VAL A 359 -7.75 -6.74 14.93
C VAL A 359 -9.11 -7.42 15.11
N GLU A 360 -9.27 -8.23 16.14
CA GLU A 360 -10.52 -8.95 16.44
C GLU A 360 -11.57 -8.05 17.12
N LYS A 361 -11.11 -7.16 18.00
CA LYS A 361 -11.92 -6.27 18.83
C LYS A 361 -11.42 -4.83 18.65
N PRO A 362 -12.04 -4.04 17.77
CA PRO A 362 -11.73 -2.62 17.61
C PRO A 362 -11.90 -1.84 18.92
N LEU A 363 -11.25 -0.68 19.03
CA LEU A 363 -11.26 0.14 20.25
C LEU A 363 -12.67 0.39 20.83
N PRO A 364 -13.73 0.69 20.05
CA PRO A 364 -15.07 0.87 20.61
C PRO A 364 -15.61 -0.37 21.35
N VAL A 365 -15.29 -1.57 20.86
CA VAL A 365 -15.66 -2.84 21.53
C VAL A 365 -14.87 -2.98 22.82
N ARG A 366 -13.56 -2.72 22.80
CA ARG A 366 -12.69 -2.77 23.98
C ARG A 366 -13.15 -1.78 25.07
N VAL A 367 -13.54 -0.57 24.69
CA VAL A 367 -14.07 0.43 25.62
C VAL A 367 -15.32 -0.10 26.34
N ASN A 368 -16.25 -0.72 25.61
CA ASN A 368 -17.44 -1.33 26.20
C ASN A 368 -17.10 -2.48 27.15
N GLU A 369 -16.10 -3.31 26.82
CA GLU A 369 -15.63 -4.38 27.71
C GLU A 369 -15.06 -3.84 29.02
N VAL A 370 -14.18 -2.85 28.96
CA VAL A 370 -13.57 -2.22 30.14
C VAL A 370 -14.64 -1.55 31.01
N ILE A 371 -15.59 -0.84 30.40
CA ILE A 371 -16.74 -0.26 31.12
C ILE A 371 -17.56 -1.37 31.81
N GLY A 372 -17.82 -2.48 31.12
CA GLY A 372 -18.49 -3.66 31.68
C GLY A 372 -17.73 -4.25 32.88
N GLN A 373 -16.41 -4.36 32.80
CA GLN A 373 -15.55 -4.83 33.90
C GLN A 373 -15.65 -3.91 35.12
N TYR A 374 -15.62 -2.60 34.93
CA TYR A 374 -15.78 -1.62 36.01
C TYR A 374 -17.18 -1.69 36.67
N ILE A 375 -18.24 -1.87 35.87
CA ILE A 375 -19.60 -2.07 36.40
C ILE A 375 -19.67 -3.36 37.23
N ASN A 376 -19.14 -4.46 36.72
CA ASN A 376 -19.13 -5.76 37.39
C ASN A 376 -18.28 -5.76 38.67
N ALA A 377 -17.21 -4.97 38.71
CA ALA A 377 -16.39 -4.73 39.91
C ALA A 377 -17.06 -3.79 40.94
N GLY A 378 -18.29 -3.34 40.70
CA GLY A 378 -19.03 -2.44 41.59
C GLY A 378 -18.57 -0.98 41.55
N ARG A 379 -17.78 -0.59 40.54
CA ARG A 379 -17.16 0.75 40.38
C ARG A 379 -17.91 1.64 39.40
N ARG A 380 -19.25 1.60 39.44
CA ARG A 380 -20.11 2.36 38.52
C ARG A 380 -19.95 3.89 38.64
N ASN A 381 -19.51 4.39 39.80
CA ASN A 381 -19.26 5.81 40.02
C ASN A 381 -17.93 6.29 39.43
N ASP A 382 -17.05 5.38 39.01
CA ASP A 382 -15.72 5.68 38.47
C ASP A 382 -15.69 5.69 36.93
N LEU A 383 -16.83 5.46 36.27
CA LEU A 383 -16.92 5.33 34.81
C LEU A 383 -16.40 6.56 34.05
N ASP A 384 -16.67 7.77 34.55
CA ASP A 384 -16.19 9.02 33.95
C ASP A 384 -14.70 9.30 34.25
N ARG A 385 -14.04 8.42 35.02
CA ARG A 385 -12.67 8.60 35.51
C ARG A 385 -11.79 7.37 35.28
N ILE A 386 -12.21 6.46 34.38
CA ILE A 386 -11.39 5.31 34.01
C ILE A 386 -10.10 5.84 33.36
N PRO A 387 -8.91 5.49 33.89
CA PRO A 387 -7.65 5.92 33.31
C PRO A 387 -7.48 5.36 31.89
N ALA A 388 -6.94 6.16 30.97
CA ALA A 388 -6.73 5.77 29.57
C ALA A 388 -5.95 4.46 29.40
N GLN A 389 -5.07 4.16 30.36
CA GLN A 389 -4.23 2.97 30.45
C GLN A 389 -5.04 1.67 30.50
N GLU A 390 -6.24 1.67 31.07
CA GLU A 390 -7.11 0.48 31.15
C GLU A 390 -7.59 0.03 29.77
N PHE A 391 -7.81 0.99 28.86
CA PHE A 391 -8.25 0.70 27.50
C PHE A 391 -7.11 0.18 26.62
N ILE A 392 -5.87 0.61 26.87
CA ILE A 392 -4.70 0.28 26.03
C ILE A 392 -3.83 -0.85 26.59
N ALA A 393 -3.92 -1.18 27.88
CA ALA A 393 -3.04 -2.15 28.49
C ALA A 393 -3.37 -3.59 28.03
N PRO A 394 -2.34 -4.38 27.68
CA PRO A 394 -2.51 -5.82 27.48
C PRO A 394 -2.89 -6.49 28.80
N GLU A 395 -3.42 -7.71 28.73
CA GLU A 395 -3.75 -8.47 29.95
C GLU A 395 -2.48 -8.91 30.69
N GLN A 396 -1.45 -9.29 29.92
CA GLN A 396 -0.19 -9.79 30.46
C GLN A 396 1.01 -9.46 29.56
N ILE A 397 2.13 -9.12 30.20
CA ILE A 397 3.44 -8.97 29.56
C ILE A 397 4.45 -9.87 30.27
N ASP A 398 5.02 -10.81 29.54
CA ASP A 398 6.01 -11.77 30.05
C ASP A 398 7.44 -11.38 29.67
N TYR A 399 8.24 -11.03 30.69
CA TYR A 399 9.68 -10.73 30.59
C TYR A 399 10.56 -11.86 31.14
N THR A 400 10.07 -13.10 31.18
CA THR A 400 10.84 -14.26 31.68
C THR A 400 11.87 -14.81 30.69
N HIS A 401 11.90 -14.26 29.47
CA HIS A 401 12.76 -14.66 28.36
C HIS A 401 13.80 -13.57 28.03
N SER A 402 15.00 -13.98 27.61
CA SER A 402 16.15 -13.07 27.47
C SER A 402 16.27 -12.39 26.12
N ASN A 403 15.66 -12.97 25.09
CA ASN A 403 15.76 -12.59 23.68
C ASN A 403 14.40 -12.19 23.07
N TYR A 404 13.32 -12.30 23.83
CA TYR A 404 11.99 -11.85 23.42
C TYR A 404 11.10 -11.50 24.64
N VAL A 405 10.01 -10.81 24.36
CA VAL A 405 8.89 -10.54 25.28
C VAL A 405 7.64 -11.21 24.70
N VAL A 406 6.76 -11.74 25.55
CA VAL A 406 5.44 -12.19 25.10
C VAL A 406 4.39 -11.21 25.63
N MET A 407 3.61 -10.61 24.72
CA MET A 407 2.47 -9.76 25.08
C MET A 407 1.21 -10.41 24.53
N ASP A 408 0.33 -10.87 25.43
CA ASP A 408 -0.95 -11.50 25.07
C ASP A 408 -0.85 -12.59 23.98
N GLY A 409 0.17 -13.44 24.10
CA GLY A 409 0.44 -14.56 23.19
C GLY A 409 1.17 -14.19 21.89
N VAL A 410 1.55 -12.93 21.69
CA VAL A 410 2.38 -12.48 20.55
C VAL A 410 3.82 -12.30 21.00
N TYR A 411 4.76 -12.93 20.28
CA TYR A 411 6.19 -12.85 20.58
C TYR A 411 6.79 -11.60 19.97
N HIS A 412 7.65 -10.90 20.71
CA HIS A 412 8.28 -9.64 20.32
C HIS A 412 9.78 -9.72 20.55
N THR A 413 10.60 -9.37 19.56
CA THR A 413 12.05 -9.18 19.72
C THR A 413 12.48 -7.88 19.07
N TYR A 414 13.55 -7.29 19.57
CA TYR A 414 14.02 -5.99 19.10
C TYR A 414 15.42 -6.07 18.51
N LEU A 415 15.59 -5.47 17.33
CA LEU A 415 16.88 -5.26 16.70
C LEU A 415 17.23 -3.77 16.69
N LEU A 416 18.52 -3.48 16.78
CA LEU A 416 19.06 -2.14 16.80
C LEU A 416 20.15 -2.03 15.73
N ILE A 417 20.14 -0.97 14.93
CA ILE A 417 21.26 -0.68 14.03
C ILE A 417 22.34 0.04 14.87
N PRO A 418 23.50 -0.59 15.11
CA PRO A 418 24.55 0.01 15.93
C PRO A 418 25.20 1.19 15.19
N SER A 419 25.95 2.03 15.92
CA SER A 419 26.63 3.21 15.36
C SER A 419 27.47 2.95 14.11
N ARG A 420 28.04 1.74 13.95
CA ARG A 420 28.85 1.30 12.80
C ARG A 420 28.07 0.50 11.76
N GLY A 421 26.81 0.15 12.04
CA GLY A 421 25.97 -0.67 11.17
C GLY A 421 25.23 0.10 10.07
N TYR A 422 25.49 1.39 9.90
CA TYR A 422 24.93 2.19 8.81
C TYR A 422 25.90 2.26 7.63
N ARG A 423 25.37 2.10 6.42
CA ARG A 423 26.08 2.37 5.17
C ARG A 423 26.43 3.86 5.06
N SER A 424 27.63 4.17 4.59
CA SER A 424 28.13 5.56 4.51
C SER A 424 27.50 6.40 3.39
N GLN A 425 27.00 5.75 2.34
CA GLN A 425 26.31 6.40 1.21
C GLN A 425 24.97 5.72 0.98
N VAL A 426 23.92 6.52 0.87
CA VAL A 426 22.54 6.05 0.73
C VAL A 426 21.79 6.87 -0.30
N CYS A 427 20.78 6.27 -0.95
CA CYS A 427 19.83 7.00 -1.79
C CYS A 427 18.74 7.66 -0.93
N ALA A 428 17.95 8.55 -1.54
CA ALA A 428 16.73 9.04 -0.90
C ALA A 428 15.75 7.89 -0.63
N GLY A 429 15.11 7.89 0.55
CA GLY A 429 14.13 6.88 0.93
C GLY A 429 14.74 5.49 1.21
N TRP A 430 16.03 5.40 1.55
CA TRP A 430 16.70 4.11 1.82
C TRP A 430 16.06 3.30 2.95
N ILE A 431 15.35 3.96 3.88
CA ILE A 431 14.54 3.34 4.93
C ILE A 431 13.40 2.47 4.38
N SER A 432 13.02 2.67 3.12
CA SER A 432 12.00 1.84 2.45
C SER A 432 12.31 0.34 2.47
N LEU A 433 13.59 -0.05 2.49
CA LEU A 433 14.01 -1.44 2.68
C LEU A 433 13.43 -2.03 3.97
N LEU A 434 13.52 -1.28 5.07
CA LEU A 434 13.03 -1.70 6.39
C LEU A 434 11.51 -1.61 6.48
N VAL A 435 10.95 -0.51 5.95
CA VAL A 435 9.50 -0.26 5.95
C VAL A 435 8.74 -1.31 5.14
N ASN A 436 9.31 -1.80 4.06
CA ASN A 436 8.69 -2.79 3.17
C ASN A 436 9.05 -4.25 3.50
N ALA A 437 9.75 -4.52 4.61
CA ALA A 437 10.29 -5.84 4.93
C ALA A 437 9.25 -6.92 5.36
N GLY A 438 7.95 -6.64 5.24
CA GLY A 438 6.87 -7.62 5.44
C GLY A 438 6.08 -7.43 6.75
N ASP A 439 5.28 -8.44 7.09
CA ASP A 439 4.38 -8.43 8.26
C ASP A 439 5.19 -8.51 9.56
N GLY A 440 4.66 -7.88 10.61
CA GLY A 440 5.23 -7.93 11.95
C GLY A 440 6.56 -7.20 12.11
N ILE A 441 7.01 -6.44 11.10
CA ILE A 441 8.18 -5.56 11.18
C ILE A 441 7.72 -4.12 11.39
N ASP A 442 8.09 -3.52 12.52
CA ASP A 442 7.89 -2.10 12.78
C ASP A 442 9.24 -1.40 12.85
N VAL A 443 9.28 -0.13 12.44
CA VAL A 443 10.51 0.66 12.39
C VAL A 443 10.31 1.97 13.16
N ASP A 444 11.23 2.26 14.07
CA ASP A 444 11.29 3.50 14.82
C ASP A 444 12.60 4.24 14.51
N LEU A 445 12.47 5.45 13.98
CA LEU A 445 13.58 6.38 13.75
C LEU A 445 13.50 7.53 14.74
N PHE A 446 14.49 7.65 15.60
CA PHE A 446 14.60 8.75 16.56
C PHE A 446 15.56 9.80 16.03
N PHE A 447 15.12 11.05 15.95
CA PHE A 447 15.94 12.21 15.60
C PHE A 447 16.03 13.16 16.79
N ASP A 448 17.27 13.52 17.16
CA ASP A 448 17.54 14.51 18.20
C ASP A 448 18.41 15.65 17.63
N ARG A 449 17.77 16.78 17.31
CA ARG A 449 18.44 17.95 16.73
C ARG A 449 19.30 18.67 17.76
N GLN A 450 20.57 18.88 17.46
CA GLN A 450 21.49 19.53 18.39
C GLN A 450 21.68 21.04 18.09
N PRO A 451 21.85 21.89 19.11
CA PRO A 451 22.21 23.30 18.90
C PRO A 451 23.52 23.45 18.13
N LYS A 452 23.48 24.19 17.01
CA LYS A 452 24.61 24.40 16.08
C LYS A 452 25.88 24.86 16.79
N ASP A 453 25.79 25.90 17.62
CA ASP A 453 26.96 26.51 18.30
C ASP A 453 27.72 25.50 19.17
N ARG A 454 26.97 24.68 19.91
CA ARG A 454 27.53 23.65 20.80
C ARG A 454 28.28 22.58 20.00
N ILE A 455 27.72 22.15 18.87
CA ILE A 455 28.34 21.14 18.02
C ILE A 455 29.56 21.71 17.30
N GLN A 456 29.49 22.93 16.75
CA GLN A 456 30.62 23.56 16.07
C GLN A 456 31.84 23.71 17.00
N GLN A 457 31.64 24.13 18.25
CA GLN A 457 32.72 24.22 19.24
C GLN A 457 33.33 22.85 19.54
N LYS A 458 32.48 21.85 19.81
CA LYS A 458 32.91 20.47 20.11
C LYS A 458 33.68 19.85 18.92
N LEU A 459 33.18 20.06 17.71
CA LEU A 459 33.77 19.56 16.47
C LEU A 459 35.13 20.22 16.21
N GLY A 460 35.23 21.54 16.38
CA GLY A 460 36.49 22.29 16.24
C GLY A 460 37.57 21.85 17.22
N GLN A 461 37.21 21.63 18.49
CA GLN A 461 38.15 21.14 19.51
C GLN A 461 38.69 19.74 19.14
N GLN A 462 37.82 18.83 18.75
CA GLN A 462 38.18 17.45 18.41
C GLN A 462 38.96 17.35 17.10
N LEU A 463 38.63 18.16 16.07
CA LEU A 463 39.40 18.22 14.83
C LEU A 463 40.84 18.66 15.09
N ARG A 464 41.06 19.59 16.02
CA ARG A 464 42.40 20.01 16.45
C ARG A 464 43.17 18.87 17.15
N ILE A 465 42.49 18.10 18.00
CA ILE A 465 43.10 16.95 18.70
C ILE A 465 43.48 15.86 17.70
N ASN A 466 42.56 15.45 16.82
CA ASN A 466 42.80 14.36 15.86
C ASN A 466 43.87 14.76 14.83
N ARG A 467 43.90 16.02 14.37
CA ARG A 467 44.99 16.53 13.53
C ARG A 467 46.36 16.53 14.21
N SER A 468 46.42 16.65 15.54
CA SER A 468 47.68 16.51 16.27
C SER A 468 48.14 15.06 16.27
N LYS A 469 47.22 14.12 16.54
CA LYS A 469 47.51 12.68 16.60
C LYS A 469 47.95 12.10 15.26
N ILE A 470 47.31 12.50 14.15
CA ILE A 470 47.66 11.98 12.82
C ILE A 470 49.09 12.35 12.41
N LYS A 471 49.59 13.52 12.83
CA LYS A 471 50.99 13.93 12.58
C LYS A 471 52.03 13.09 13.34
N GLU A 472 51.62 12.42 14.40
CA GLU A 472 52.46 11.54 15.23
C GLU A 472 52.34 10.07 14.81
N THR A 473 51.41 9.74 13.90
CA THR A 473 51.11 8.37 13.48
C THR A 473 51.77 8.09 12.13
N SER A 474 52.40 6.93 11.96
CA SER A 474 53.01 6.53 10.67
C SER A 474 51.94 6.13 9.65
N ASP A 475 52.10 6.56 8.39
CA ASP A 475 51.21 6.32 7.24
C ASP A 475 50.97 4.84 6.89
N THR A 476 51.65 3.89 7.54
CA THR A 476 51.53 2.43 7.26
C THR A 476 50.61 1.67 8.23
N ASN A 477 50.00 2.36 9.21
CA ASN A 477 49.10 1.72 10.18
C ASN A 477 47.63 1.94 9.81
N SER A 478 46.77 0.93 10.04
CA SER A 478 45.30 1.06 9.96
C SER A 478 44.74 2.19 10.84
N ASP A 479 45.46 2.52 11.92
CA ASP A 479 45.15 3.65 12.80
C ASP A 479 45.20 5.01 12.05
N TYR A 480 46.02 5.13 11.01
CA TYR A 480 46.09 6.32 10.17
C TYR A 480 44.82 6.48 9.34
N ASP A 481 44.37 5.40 8.70
CA ASP A 481 43.17 5.42 7.84
C ASP A 481 41.89 5.71 8.64
N ASP A 482 41.76 5.14 9.84
CA ASP A 482 40.63 5.42 10.74
C ASP A 482 40.62 6.89 11.21
N LEU A 483 41.79 7.43 11.55
CA LEU A 483 41.94 8.84 11.94
C LEU A 483 41.68 9.78 10.77
N ASP A 484 42.16 9.47 9.57
CA ASP A 484 41.92 10.25 8.36
C ASP A 484 40.43 10.26 8.00
N SER A 485 39.77 9.09 8.03
CA SER A 485 38.33 8.96 7.81
C SER A 485 37.52 9.78 8.81
N ALA A 486 37.88 9.73 10.10
CA ALA A 486 37.26 10.56 11.13
C ALA A 486 37.49 12.06 10.86
N ILE A 487 38.70 12.47 10.47
CA ILE A 487 39.00 13.87 10.14
C ILE A 487 38.18 14.35 8.93
N ARG A 488 38.09 13.56 7.86
CA ARG A 488 37.26 13.87 6.68
C ARG A 488 35.78 14.01 7.05
N SER A 489 35.24 13.09 7.85
CA SER A 489 33.88 13.18 8.39
C SER A 489 33.68 14.46 9.23
N GLY A 490 34.67 14.83 10.05
CA GLY A 490 34.62 16.05 10.82
C GLY A 490 34.63 17.32 9.96
N TYR A 491 35.37 17.35 8.84
CA TYR A 491 35.30 18.45 7.87
C TYR A 491 33.95 18.52 7.17
N PHE A 492 33.42 17.39 6.73
CA PHE A 492 32.09 17.29 6.12
C PHE A 492 31.00 17.87 7.05
N LEU A 493 30.99 17.45 8.32
CA LEU A 493 30.04 17.96 9.31
C LEU A 493 30.22 19.47 9.55
N LYS A 494 31.47 19.97 9.59
CA LYS A 494 31.76 21.38 9.81
C LYS A 494 31.29 22.25 8.63
N GLU A 495 31.52 21.78 7.41
CA GLU A 495 31.09 22.45 6.19
C GLU A 495 29.57 22.49 6.10
N GLY A 496 28.88 21.37 6.34
CA GLY A 496 27.42 21.33 6.36
C GLY A 496 26.80 22.28 7.40
N LEU A 497 27.35 22.31 8.61
CA LEU A 497 26.94 23.26 9.66
C LEU A 497 27.15 24.73 9.24
N SER A 498 28.18 25.01 8.43
CA SER A 498 28.45 26.35 7.90
C SER A 498 27.50 26.71 6.75
N ASN A 499 27.06 25.71 5.98
CA ASN A 499 26.09 25.83 4.88
C ASN A 499 24.62 25.78 5.34
N ASN A 500 24.36 26.19 6.59
CA ASN A 500 23.02 26.27 7.18
C ASN A 500 22.26 24.93 7.26
N GLU A 501 22.97 23.81 7.39
CA GLU A 501 22.39 22.55 7.85
C GLU A 501 22.43 22.43 9.38
N ASP A 502 21.40 21.82 9.96
CA ASP A 502 21.36 21.40 11.36
C ASP A 502 21.96 20.01 11.54
N PHE A 503 22.44 19.73 12.75
CA PHE A 503 23.00 18.44 13.15
C PHE A 503 21.99 17.61 13.93
N TYR A 504 21.90 16.32 13.62
CA TYR A 504 21.01 15.36 14.27
C TYR A 504 21.78 14.14 14.77
N TYR A 505 21.31 13.57 15.88
CA TYR A 505 21.55 12.15 16.18
C TYR A 505 20.38 11.32 15.64
N LEU A 506 20.68 10.26 14.89
CA LEU A 506 19.74 9.22 14.48
C LEU A 506 19.95 7.95 15.29
N ASN A 507 18.86 7.30 15.66
CA ASN A 507 18.83 5.93 16.14
C ASN A 507 17.71 5.17 15.42
N THR A 508 17.99 3.95 14.96
CA THR A 508 16.99 3.07 14.34
C THR A 508 16.77 1.83 15.21
N LEU A 509 15.53 1.62 15.64
CA LEU A 509 15.06 0.44 16.36
C LEU A 509 14.05 -0.29 15.46
N ILE A 510 14.18 -1.61 15.36
CA ILE A 510 13.31 -2.47 14.57
C ILE A 510 12.62 -3.42 15.55
N THR A 511 11.29 -3.41 15.56
CA THR A 511 10.48 -4.35 16.33
C THR A 511 10.05 -5.49 15.42
N ILE A 512 10.29 -6.72 15.82
CA ILE A 512 9.88 -7.93 15.09
C ILE A 512 8.86 -8.66 15.95
N THR A 513 7.72 -9.01 15.35
CA THR A 513 6.64 -9.73 16.00
C THR A 513 6.24 -10.97 15.22
N ALA A 514 5.78 -12.00 15.93
CA ALA A 514 5.30 -13.25 15.36
C ALA A 514 4.30 -13.97 16.29
N GLU A 515 3.50 -14.88 15.74
CA GLU A 515 2.54 -15.70 16.52
C GLU A 515 3.23 -16.92 17.17
N SER A 516 4.42 -17.29 16.71
CA SER A 516 5.22 -18.39 17.27
C SER A 516 6.69 -18.00 17.42
N LEU A 517 7.39 -18.68 18.33
CA LEU A 517 8.82 -18.47 18.55
C LEU A 517 9.67 -18.83 17.32
N GLU A 518 9.34 -19.94 16.64
CA GLU A 518 10.07 -20.38 15.45
C GLU A 518 9.98 -19.33 14.32
N GLU A 519 8.78 -18.80 14.10
CA GLU A 519 8.58 -17.72 13.13
C GLU A 519 9.30 -16.43 13.54
N LEU A 520 9.32 -16.09 14.84
CA LEU A 520 10.06 -14.93 15.35
C LEU A 520 11.56 -15.03 15.05
N GLU A 521 12.15 -16.19 15.33
CA GLU A 521 13.57 -16.46 15.10
C GLU A 521 13.91 -16.44 13.62
N TRP A 522 13.06 -17.04 12.78
CA TRP A 522 13.20 -16.99 11.33
C TRP A 522 13.14 -15.54 10.81
N ARG A 523 12.11 -14.77 11.17
CA ARG A 523 11.95 -13.35 10.77
C ARG A 523 13.14 -12.49 11.23
N SER A 524 13.63 -12.72 12.47
CA SER A 524 14.80 -12.02 13.01
C SER A 524 16.07 -12.29 12.22
N ASN A 525 16.30 -13.55 11.84
CA ASN A 525 17.47 -13.94 11.05
C ASN A 525 17.39 -13.44 9.61
N GLU A 526 16.23 -13.50 8.97
CA GLU A 526 16.03 -12.95 7.62
C GLU A 526 16.23 -11.44 7.60
N MET A 527 15.76 -10.70 8.62
CA MET A 527 16.01 -9.27 8.73
C MET A 527 17.51 -8.94 8.83
N LYS A 528 18.26 -9.72 9.62
CA LYS A 528 19.72 -9.55 9.73
C LYS A 528 20.42 -9.84 8.39
N LYS A 529 20.03 -10.90 7.68
CA LYS A 529 20.57 -11.22 6.35
C LYS A 529 20.26 -10.13 5.33
N LEU A 530 19.03 -9.61 5.33
CA LEU A 530 18.60 -8.53 4.45
C LEU A 530 19.47 -7.29 4.64
N LEU A 531 19.69 -6.87 5.89
CA LEU A 531 20.55 -5.72 6.20
C LEU A 531 22.01 -5.97 5.79
N LEU A 532 22.54 -7.16 6.07
CA LEU A 532 23.91 -7.52 5.67
C LEU A 532 24.09 -7.47 4.15
N SER A 533 23.09 -7.86 3.36
CA SER A 533 23.13 -7.77 1.89
C SER A 533 23.17 -6.33 1.37
N GLN A 534 22.87 -5.34 2.22
CA GLN A 534 22.83 -3.91 1.90
C GLN A 534 23.93 -3.11 2.61
N ASP A 535 25.01 -3.79 3.04
CA ASP A 535 26.13 -3.21 3.80
C ASP A 535 25.68 -2.55 5.12
N MET A 536 24.66 -3.11 5.76
CA MET A 536 24.16 -2.68 7.06
C MET A 536 24.17 -3.81 8.07
N GLU A 537 24.24 -3.47 9.35
CA GLU A 537 24.28 -4.45 10.44
C GLU A 537 23.15 -4.16 11.44
N ALA A 538 22.52 -5.21 11.94
CA ALA A 538 21.58 -5.13 13.06
C ALA A 538 21.94 -6.11 14.15
N VAL A 539 21.87 -5.63 15.39
CA VAL A 539 22.19 -6.41 16.60
C VAL A 539 20.95 -6.55 17.48
N SER A 540 20.81 -7.70 18.13
CA SER A 540 19.68 -7.96 19.04
C SER A 540 19.81 -7.18 20.36
N CYS A 541 18.67 -6.93 20.99
CA CYS A 541 18.57 -6.26 22.30
C CYS A 541 18.61 -7.23 23.49
N HIS A 542 19.41 -8.30 23.41
CA HIS A 542 19.54 -9.33 24.44
C HIS A 542 19.64 -8.77 25.87
N PHE A 543 18.84 -9.32 26.79
CA PHE A 543 18.69 -8.90 28.18
C PHE A 543 18.16 -7.48 28.39
N ARG A 544 17.75 -6.80 27.31
CA ARG A 544 17.18 -5.45 27.32
C ARG A 544 15.85 -5.34 26.58
N GLU A 545 15.18 -6.45 26.35
CA GLU A 545 13.90 -6.49 25.64
C GLU A 545 12.82 -5.63 26.35
N GLU A 546 12.80 -5.58 27.69
CA GLU A 546 11.93 -4.66 28.45
C GLU A 546 12.22 -3.18 28.12
N GLN A 547 13.50 -2.79 28.05
CA GLN A 547 13.88 -1.41 27.72
C GLN A 547 13.60 -1.08 26.25
N ALA A 548 13.77 -2.06 25.36
CA ALA A 548 13.49 -1.90 23.94
C ALA A 548 11.99 -1.75 23.67
N LEU A 549 11.13 -2.56 24.31
CA LEU A 549 9.68 -2.41 24.27
C LEU A 549 9.22 -1.02 24.72
N LEU A 550 9.70 -0.56 25.88
CA LEU A 550 9.35 0.79 26.36
C LEU A 550 9.86 1.90 25.43
N SER A 551 10.97 1.66 24.73
CA SER A 551 11.51 2.61 23.75
C SER A 551 10.73 2.62 22.44
N ALA A 552 10.14 1.48 22.04
CA ALA A 552 9.31 1.35 20.84
C ALA A 552 7.93 2.01 20.98
N LEU A 553 7.53 2.41 22.20
CA LEU A 553 6.31 3.20 22.41
C LEU A 553 6.42 4.57 21.70
N PRO A 554 5.31 5.13 21.18
CA PRO A 554 5.28 6.41 20.49
C PRO A 554 5.39 7.60 21.47
N LEU A 555 6.51 7.66 22.21
CA LEU A 555 6.74 8.59 23.33
C LEU A 555 8.06 9.39 23.19
N VAL A 556 8.75 9.28 22.05
CA VAL A 556 10.02 9.95 21.75
C VAL A 556 11.06 9.72 22.86
N SER A 557 11.15 8.48 23.35
CA SER A 557 11.99 8.13 24.50
C SER A 557 12.77 6.86 24.21
N LEU A 558 14.05 7.00 23.85
CA LEU A 558 14.96 5.87 23.69
C LEU A 558 15.78 5.69 24.97
N GLU A 559 15.87 4.46 25.48
CA GLU A 559 16.69 4.17 26.68
C GLU A 559 18.15 4.56 26.46
N LYS A 560 18.78 5.14 27.49
CA LYS A 560 20.10 5.77 27.40
C LYS A 560 21.19 4.85 26.85
N LYS A 561 21.28 3.59 27.30
CA LYS A 561 22.30 2.67 26.80
C LYS A 561 22.02 2.24 25.36
N LEU A 562 20.75 2.06 24.98
CA LEU A 562 20.37 1.81 23.58
C LEU A 562 20.75 3.00 22.70
N PHE A 563 20.43 4.22 23.13
CA PHE A 563 20.80 5.47 22.44
C PHE A 563 22.31 5.56 22.18
N GLU A 564 23.14 5.34 23.21
CA GLU A 564 24.59 5.41 23.07
C GLU A 564 25.16 4.33 22.13
N ARG A 565 24.50 3.17 22.02
CA ARG A 565 24.91 2.06 21.15
C ARG A 565 24.58 2.29 19.67
N SER A 566 23.54 3.05 19.37
CA SER A 566 23.03 3.23 17.99
C SER A 566 23.09 4.65 17.45
N LYS A 567 23.51 5.64 18.25
CA LYS A 567 23.53 7.04 17.80
C LYS A 567 24.41 7.19 16.56
N ARG A 568 23.88 7.84 15.52
CA ARG A 568 24.60 8.15 14.29
C ARG A 568 24.52 9.64 14.00
N ASN A 569 25.63 10.24 13.58
CA ASN A 569 25.68 11.65 13.18
C ASN A 569 25.02 11.84 11.81
N LEU A 570 24.16 12.85 11.68
CA LEU A 570 23.55 13.27 10.42
C LEU A 570 23.51 14.79 10.30
N LEU A 571 23.54 15.26 9.06
CA LEU A 571 23.12 16.61 8.70
C LEU A 571 21.66 16.59 8.23
N THR A 572 21.08 17.76 7.94
CA THR A 572 19.65 17.88 7.63
C THR A 572 19.30 17.16 6.33
N THR A 573 20.14 17.26 5.31
CA THR A 573 19.95 16.57 4.02
C THR A 573 20.01 15.06 4.18
N SER A 574 20.96 14.54 4.96
CA SER A 574 21.06 13.12 5.28
C SER A 574 19.92 12.63 6.19
N ALA A 575 19.42 13.46 7.11
CA ALA A 575 18.23 13.14 7.89
C ALA A 575 16.98 13.08 6.99
N ALA A 576 16.87 13.98 6.01
CA ALA A 576 15.78 13.98 5.06
C ALA A 576 15.81 12.76 4.12
N SER A 577 16.99 12.22 3.79
CA SER A 577 17.09 10.98 2.99
C SER A 577 16.48 9.76 3.69
N CYS A 578 16.27 9.82 5.02
CA CYS A 578 15.56 8.82 5.80
C CYS A 578 14.03 8.91 5.65
N TYR A 579 13.51 9.68 4.69
CA TYR A 579 12.09 9.89 4.44
C TYR A 579 11.29 8.57 4.50
N PRO A 580 10.46 8.36 5.54
CA PRO A 580 9.89 7.05 5.82
C PRO A 580 8.50 6.87 5.22
N PHE A 581 7.84 7.93 4.73
CA PHE A 581 6.45 7.92 4.25
C PHE A 581 6.33 7.35 2.83
N THR A 582 7.04 6.25 2.62
CA THR A 582 7.05 5.47 1.39
C THR A 582 6.22 4.23 1.64
N SER A 583 5.06 4.12 1.01
CA SER A 583 4.37 2.84 0.90
C SER A 583 4.14 2.54 -0.55
N PHE A 584 4.13 1.25 -0.83
CA PHE A 584 3.80 0.73 -2.13
C PHE A 584 2.52 -0.08 -1.96
N GLU A 585 1.42 0.63 -2.08
CA GLU A 585 0.08 0.09 -1.93
C GLU A 585 -0.75 0.67 -3.07
N MET A 586 -1.04 -0.15 -4.08
CA MET A 586 -1.98 0.18 -5.13
C MET A 586 -3.36 -0.28 -4.68
N CYS A 587 -3.92 0.41 -3.69
CA CYS A 587 -5.18 0.02 -3.05
C CYS A 587 -6.16 1.19 -3.09
N ASP A 588 -6.88 1.30 -4.22
CA ASP A 588 -7.96 2.25 -4.41
C ASP A 588 -9.22 1.81 -3.63
N ASP A 589 -9.92 2.76 -3.00
CA ASP A 589 -11.10 2.49 -2.17
C ASP A 589 -12.21 1.72 -2.93
N ASN A 590 -12.43 2.10 -4.20
CA ASN A 590 -13.53 1.64 -5.04
C ASN A 590 -13.07 0.80 -6.24
N GLY A 591 -11.93 0.10 -6.15
CA GLY A 591 -11.36 -0.65 -7.28
C GLY A 591 -11.84 -2.08 -7.44
N ILE A 592 -11.19 -2.81 -8.36
CA ILE A 592 -11.21 -4.27 -8.42
C ILE A 592 -9.89 -4.81 -7.85
N LEU A 593 -9.96 -5.88 -7.07
CA LEU A 593 -8.76 -6.63 -6.68
C LEU A 593 -8.12 -7.17 -7.96
N LEU A 594 -6.80 -7.04 -8.08
CA LEU A 594 -5.99 -7.77 -9.06
C LEU A 594 -5.25 -8.91 -8.37
N GLY A 595 -4.70 -8.64 -7.18
CA GLY A 595 -3.95 -9.63 -6.43
C GLY A 595 -3.23 -9.04 -5.22
N VAL A 596 -2.10 -9.65 -4.87
CA VAL A 596 -1.20 -9.17 -3.81
C VAL A 596 0.17 -8.85 -4.39
N ASN A 597 0.84 -7.87 -3.82
CA ASN A 597 2.22 -7.58 -4.17
C ASN A 597 3.14 -8.72 -3.72
N LYS A 598 3.95 -9.27 -4.62
CA LYS A 598 4.85 -10.39 -4.34
C LYS A 598 5.95 -10.06 -3.34
N HIS A 599 6.32 -8.78 -3.20
CA HIS A 599 7.43 -8.37 -2.35
C HIS A 599 7.01 -8.07 -0.92
N ASN A 600 5.83 -7.48 -0.73
CA ASN A 600 5.44 -6.92 0.56
C ASN A 600 4.02 -7.31 1.00
N ASN A 601 3.38 -8.22 0.26
CA ASN A 601 2.01 -8.72 0.40
C ASN A 601 0.94 -7.66 0.60
N SER A 602 1.12 -6.42 0.12
CA SER A 602 0.03 -5.44 0.11
C SER A 602 -1.04 -5.81 -0.91
N LEU A 603 -2.30 -5.44 -0.63
CA LEU A 603 -3.39 -5.63 -1.58
C LEU A 603 -3.20 -4.70 -2.79
N ILE A 604 -3.49 -5.25 -3.96
CA ILE A 604 -3.53 -4.50 -5.22
C ILE A 604 -4.99 -4.41 -5.66
N ILE A 605 -5.68 -3.38 -5.20
CA ILE A 605 -7.04 -3.02 -5.57
C ILE A 605 -6.96 -1.78 -6.47
N VAL A 606 -7.40 -1.88 -7.71
CA VAL A 606 -7.19 -0.83 -8.72
C VAL A 606 -8.53 -0.35 -9.25
N ASP A 607 -8.77 0.94 -9.16
CA ASP A 607 -9.87 1.65 -9.81
C ASP A 607 -9.34 2.42 -11.02
N ILE A 608 -9.32 1.76 -12.18
CA ILE A 608 -8.78 2.37 -13.41
C ILE A 608 -9.54 3.61 -13.89
N PHE A 609 -10.77 3.84 -13.39
CA PHE A 609 -11.58 5.01 -13.72
C PHE A 609 -11.31 6.20 -12.78
N ASN A 610 -10.53 6.00 -11.71
CA ASN A 610 -10.13 7.07 -10.80
C ASN A 610 -9.19 8.09 -11.49
N SER A 611 -9.79 9.15 -12.02
CA SER A 611 -9.09 10.23 -12.74
C SER A 611 -8.13 11.06 -11.90
N ARG A 612 -8.17 10.96 -10.55
CA ARG A 612 -7.19 11.60 -9.66
C ARG A 612 -5.86 10.86 -9.66
N VAL A 613 -5.89 9.54 -9.89
CA VAL A 613 -4.72 8.66 -9.82
C VAL A 613 -4.23 8.30 -11.22
N TYR A 614 -5.13 7.95 -12.13
CA TYR A 614 -4.80 7.48 -13.48
C TYR A 614 -5.15 8.53 -14.53
N LYS A 615 -4.21 8.77 -15.46
CA LYS A 615 -4.43 9.72 -16.57
C LYS A 615 -5.49 9.23 -17.57
N ASN A 616 -5.62 7.92 -17.72
CA ASN A 616 -6.67 7.25 -18.48
C ASN A 616 -6.85 5.81 -17.94
N ALA A 617 -7.93 5.16 -18.32
CA ALA A 617 -8.30 3.82 -17.87
C ALA A 617 -7.78 2.69 -18.79
N ASN A 618 -7.03 3.00 -19.84
CA ASN A 618 -6.62 2.02 -20.84
C ASN A 618 -5.49 1.11 -20.35
N ILE A 619 -5.53 -0.15 -20.78
CA ILE A 619 -4.59 -1.20 -20.34
C ILE A 619 -4.05 -1.99 -21.53
N ALA A 620 -2.73 -2.22 -21.54
CA ALA A 620 -2.09 -3.18 -22.44
C ALA A 620 -1.57 -4.39 -21.65
N LEU A 621 -2.07 -5.58 -21.96
CA LEU A 621 -1.67 -6.86 -21.36
C LEU A 621 -0.72 -7.61 -22.32
N LEU A 622 0.52 -7.82 -21.88
CA LEU A 622 1.60 -8.45 -22.63
C LEU A 622 2.00 -9.77 -21.95
N GLY A 623 2.37 -10.79 -22.73
CA GLY A 623 2.85 -12.06 -22.18
C GLY A 623 2.94 -13.14 -23.24
N THR A 624 3.71 -14.20 -23.02
CA THR A 624 3.80 -15.36 -23.92
C THR A 624 2.55 -16.24 -23.86
N SER A 625 2.43 -17.20 -24.77
CA SER A 625 1.37 -18.20 -24.74
C SER A 625 1.42 -19.00 -23.44
N GLY A 626 0.27 -19.16 -22.77
CA GLY A 626 0.19 -19.87 -21.49
C GLY A 626 0.58 -19.05 -20.24
N ALA A 627 1.12 -17.84 -20.39
CA ALA A 627 1.48 -16.96 -19.26
C ALA A 627 0.29 -16.51 -18.39
N GLY A 628 -0.94 -16.64 -18.90
CA GLY A 628 -2.18 -16.32 -18.18
C GLY A 628 -2.96 -15.12 -18.69
N LYS A 629 -2.67 -14.60 -19.90
CA LYS A 629 -3.34 -13.41 -20.48
C LYS A 629 -4.86 -13.49 -20.45
N THR A 630 -5.44 -14.50 -21.09
CA THR A 630 -6.89 -14.69 -21.16
C THR A 630 -7.51 -14.86 -19.77
N PHE A 631 -6.81 -15.54 -18.85
CA PHE A 631 -7.24 -15.68 -17.47
C PHE A 631 -7.30 -14.32 -16.75
N SER A 632 -6.22 -13.54 -16.78
CA SER A 632 -6.17 -12.20 -16.16
C SER A 632 -7.20 -11.26 -16.77
N MET A 633 -7.39 -11.30 -18.09
CA MET A 633 -8.37 -10.50 -18.80
C MET A 633 -9.81 -10.84 -18.38
N GLN A 634 -10.18 -12.13 -18.37
CA GLN A 634 -11.51 -12.56 -17.93
C GLN A 634 -11.74 -12.27 -16.44
N LEU A 635 -10.72 -12.43 -15.60
CA LEU A 635 -10.82 -12.09 -14.17
C LEU A 635 -11.17 -10.61 -13.96
N MET A 636 -10.48 -9.71 -14.68
CA MET A 636 -10.77 -8.28 -14.64
C MET A 636 -12.17 -7.98 -15.16
N ALA A 637 -12.56 -8.58 -16.29
CA ALA A 637 -13.87 -8.41 -16.89
C ALA A 637 -15.02 -8.85 -15.94
N LEU A 638 -14.88 -10.00 -15.28
CA LEU A 638 -15.84 -10.49 -14.29
C LEU A 638 -15.98 -9.50 -13.12
N ARG A 639 -14.86 -9.01 -12.60
CA ARG A 639 -14.85 -8.06 -11.47
C ARG A 639 -15.38 -6.67 -11.85
N MET A 640 -15.21 -6.25 -13.09
CA MET A 640 -15.82 -5.02 -13.61
C MET A 640 -17.34 -5.16 -13.73
N ARG A 641 -17.83 -6.26 -14.31
CA ARG A 641 -19.28 -6.54 -14.37
C ARG A 641 -19.91 -6.61 -12.99
N ARG A 642 -19.22 -7.23 -12.04
CA ARG A 642 -19.61 -7.28 -10.62
C ARG A 642 -19.82 -5.88 -10.02
N LYS A 643 -18.99 -4.91 -10.42
CA LYS A 643 -19.10 -3.49 -10.04
C LYS A 643 -20.10 -2.70 -10.89
N ASN A 644 -20.95 -3.38 -11.66
CA ASN A 644 -21.94 -2.76 -12.54
C ASN A 644 -21.34 -1.94 -13.70
N ILE A 645 -20.06 -2.14 -14.02
CA ILE A 645 -19.42 -1.57 -15.24
C ILE A 645 -19.86 -2.42 -16.43
N GLN A 646 -20.25 -1.78 -17.53
CA GLN A 646 -20.63 -2.50 -18.74
C GLN A 646 -19.38 -2.98 -19.48
N VAL A 647 -19.33 -4.27 -19.76
CA VAL A 647 -18.17 -4.97 -20.31
C VAL A 647 -18.49 -5.54 -21.69
N PHE A 648 -17.62 -5.27 -22.66
CA PHE A 648 -17.61 -5.87 -23.97
C PHE A 648 -16.31 -6.64 -24.15
N ILE A 649 -16.37 -7.89 -24.60
CA ILE A 649 -15.20 -8.69 -24.95
C ILE A 649 -15.29 -9.04 -26.42
N ILE A 650 -14.25 -8.72 -27.17
CA ILE A 650 -14.10 -9.06 -28.58
C ILE A 650 -13.05 -10.16 -28.67
N ALA A 651 -13.46 -11.34 -29.15
CA ALA A 651 -12.61 -12.53 -29.24
C ALA A 651 -12.41 -12.92 -30.71
N PRO A 652 -11.32 -12.45 -31.36
CA PRO A 652 -11.01 -12.81 -32.74
C PRO A 652 -10.50 -14.24 -32.89
N LEU A 653 -10.05 -14.86 -31.80
CA LEU A 653 -9.59 -16.24 -31.75
C LEU A 653 -10.17 -16.92 -30.51
N LYS A 654 -10.43 -18.22 -30.60
CA LYS A 654 -10.84 -19.09 -29.48
C LYS A 654 -12.02 -18.53 -28.65
N GLY A 655 -13.04 -17.94 -29.29
CA GLY A 655 -14.15 -17.30 -28.57
C GLY A 655 -14.92 -18.23 -27.62
N HIS A 656 -14.91 -19.54 -27.88
CA HIS A 656 -15.45 -20.56 -26.97
C HIS A 656 -14.87 -20.53 -25.54
N GLU A 657 -13.64 -20.02 -25.33
CA GLU A 657 -13.02 -19.89 -24.01
C GLU A 657 -13.77 -18.91 -23.08
N PHE A 658 -14.56 -18.00 -23.66
CA PHE A 658 -15.34 -16.98 -22.94
C PHE A 658 -16.80 -17.38 -22.67
N HIS A 659 -17.29 -18.39 -23.39
CA HIS A 659 -18.70 -18.81 -23.34
C HIS A 659 -19.13 -19.19 -21.92
N ARG A 660 -18.32 -20.03 -21.23
CA ARG A 660 -18.65 -20.51 -19.89
C ARG A 660 -18.80 -19.38 -18.88
N ALA A 661 -17.87 -18.43 -18.87
CA ALA A 661 -17.93 -17.29 -17.96
C ALA A 661 -19.16 -16.41 -18.27
N CYS A 662 -19.38 -16.11 -19.56
CA CYS A 662 -20.49 -15.29 -20.03
C CYS A 662 -21.86 -15.86 -19.61
N THR A 663 -22.16 -17.12 -19.92
CA THR A 663 -23.48 -17.71 -19.63
C THR A 663 -23.75 -17.81 -18.12
N ASN A 664 -22.73 -18.15 -17.34
CA ASN A 664 -22.88 -18.39 -15.90
C ASN A 664 -23.05 -17.12 -15.07
N ILE A 665 -22.84 -15.93 -15.64
CA ILE A 665 -23.08 -14.64 -14.95
C ILE A 665 -24.24 -13.83 -15.57
N GLY A 666 -25.02 -14.45 -16.46
CA GLY A 666 -26.14 -13.79 -17.16
C GLY A 666 -25.71 -12.87 -18.30
N GLY A 667 -24.50 -13.05 -18.84
CA GLY A 667 -24.00 -12.31 -20.00
C GLY A 667 -24.61 -12.79 -21.33
N GLU A 668 -24.41 -11.98 -22.36
CA GLU A 668 -24.83 -12.26 -23.74
C GLU A 668 -23.62 -12.74 -24.56
N PHE A 669 -23.70 -13.95 -25.11
CA PHE A 669 -22.68 -14.50 -26.01
C PHE A 669 -23.16 -14.42 -27.46
N ILE A 670 -22.51 -13.56 -28.25
CA ILE A 670 -22.88 -13.25 -29.64
C ILE A 670 -21.82 -13.81 -30.57
N GLN A 671 -22.11 -14.95 -31.20
CA GLN A 671 -21.26 -15.51 -32.24
C GLN A 671 -21.58 -14.91 -33.61
N ILE A 672 -20.63 -14.20 -34.22
CA ILE A 672 -20.76 -13.61 -35.56
C ILE A 672 -20.02 -14.53 -36.53
N SER A 673 -20.77 -15.41 -37.20
CA SER A 673 -20.21 -16.30 -38.22
C SER A 673 -21.24 -16.66 -39.29
N PRO A 674 -20.80 -17.14 -40.47
CA PRO A 674 -21.68 -17.72 -41.49
C PRO A 674 -22.59 -18.86 -40.99
N ALA A 675 -22.18 -19.56 -39.93
CA ALA A 675 -22.91 -20.69 -39.35
C ALA A 675 -23.87 -20.28 -38.22
N SER A 676 -23.71 -19.05 -37.69
CA SER A 676 -24.52 -18.54 -36.58
C SER A 676 -25.81 -17.89 -37.05
N ARG A 677 -26.86 -17.98 -36.23
CA ARG A 677 -28.12 -17.24 -36.45
C ARG A 677 -28.06 -15.82 -35.89
N ASN A 678 -27.07 -15.52 -35.05
CA ASN A 678 -26.95 -14.21 -34.44
C ASN A 678 -26.49 -13.19 -35.49
N CYS A 679 -27.16 -12.05 -35.52
CA CYS A 679 -26.85 -10.96 -36.43
C CYS A 679 -26.89 -9.64 -35.68
N ILE A 680 -25.90 -8.79 -35.96
CA ILE A 680 -25.92 -7.36 -35.64
C ILE A 680 -26.00 -6.66 -36.98
N ASN A 681 -27.11 -5.99 -37.25
CA ASN A 681 -27.33 -5.33 -38.53
C ASN A 681 -26.40 -4.11 -38.66
N ILE A 682 -25.45 -4.17 -39.60
CA ILE A 682 -24.53 -3.06 -39.84
C ILE A 682 -25.23 -1.83 -40.43
N MET A 683 -26.41 -1.98 -41.02
CA MET A 683 -27.22 -0.87 -41.53
C MET A 683 -28.10 -0.21 -40.45
N GLU A 684 -28.05 -0.69 -39.21
CA GLU A 684 -28.84 -0.12 -38.11
C GLU A 684 -28.25 1.20 -37.62
N ILE A 685 -29.05 2.26 -37.60
CA ILE A 685 -28.77 3.48 -36.84
C ILE A 685 -29.29 3.27 -35.43
N ARG A 686 -28.40 3.33 -34.44
CA ARG A 686 -28.74 3.08 -33.04
C ARG A 686 -28.98 4.41 -32.33
N LYS A 687 -30.02 4.44 -31.50
CA LYS A 687 -30.37 5.62 -30.69
C LYS A 687 -29.22 6.00 -29.77
N THR A 688 -28.90 7.29 -29.72
CA THR A 688 -27.93 7.86 -28.77
C THR A 688 -28.67 8.65 -27.69
N ASP A 689 -28.29 8.49 -26.43
CA ASP A 689 -28.87 9.29 -25.35
C ASP A 689 -28.22 10.68 -25.33
N LYS A 690 -28.95 11.66 -25.88
CA LYS A 690 -28.49 13.06 -25.91
C LYS A 690 -28.87 13.83 -24.64
N ALA A 691 -29.75 13.30 -23.79
CA ALA A 691 -30.29 14.04 -22.64
C ALA A 691 -29.18 14.49 -21.68
N THR A 692 -28.25 13.58 -21.36
CA THR A 692 -27.10 13.86 -20.50
C THR A 692 -26.16 14.89 -21.14
N ASN A 693 -25.92 14.81 -22.45
CA ASN A 693 -25.05 15.74 -23.16
C ASN A 693 -25.68 17.14 -23.28
N GLU A 694 -26.99 17.23 -23.52
CA GLU A 694 -27.74 18.49 -23.57
C GLU A 694 -27.79 19.19 -22.20
N LEU A 695 -27.91 18.42 -21.11
CA LEU A 695 -27.83 18.92 -19.73
C LEU A 695 -26.43 19.47 -19.40
N LEU A 696 -25.36 18.86 -19.94
CA LEU A 696 -23.98 19.22 -19.65
C LEU A 696 -23.47 20.38 -20.51
N ASP A 697 -23.72 20.33 -21.83
CA ASP A 697 -23.08 21.21 -22.82
C ASP A 697 -24.05 22.25 -23.43
N GLY A 698 -25.35 22.21 -23.06
CA GLY A 698 -26.40 23.03 -23.67
C GLY A 698 -26.89 22.49 -25.02
N PRO A 699 -27.67 23.25 -25.80
CA PRO A 699 -28.17 22.77 -27.10
C PRO A 699 -27.02 22.54 -28.09
N ILE A 700 -26.79 21.28 -28.44
CA ILE A 700 -25.73 20.83 -29.34
C ILE A 700 -26.19 21.05 -30.80
N VAL A 701 -25.26 21.41 -31.70
CA VAL A 701 -25.53 21.44 -33.15
C VAL A 701 -25.92 20.03 -33.60
N ASP A 702 -27.16 19.88 -34.07
CA ASP A 702 -27.72 18.60 -34.50
C ASP A 702 -26.95 18.07 -35.72
N LYS A 703 -26.05 17.10 -35.48
CA LYS A 703 -25.35 16.39 -36.55
C LYS A 703 -26.26 15.29 -37.09
N SER A 704 -26.29 15.13 -38.41
CA SER A 704 -27.08 14.07 -39.06
C SER A 704 -26.53 12.68 -38.69
N GLU A 705 -27.34 11.88 -37.99
CA GLU A 705 -26.97 10.52 -37.59
C GLU A 705 -26.85 9.59 -38.80
N LEU A 706 -27.70 9.80 -39.81
CA LEU A 706 -27.60 9.12 -41.11
C LEU A 706 -26.26 9.41 -41.78
N ALA A 707 -25.82 10.67 -41.84
CA ALA A 707 -24.54 11.01 -42.46
C ALA A 707 -23.37 10.33 -41.74
N ALA A 708 -23.38 10.31 -40.40
CA ALA A 708 -22.37 9.60 -39.62
C ALA A 708 -22.40 8.09 -39.90
N LYS A 709 -23.59 7.49 -40.04
CA LYS A 709 -23.75 6.07 -40.37
C LYS A 709 -23.24 5.74 -41.77
N ILE A 710 -23.55 6.57 -42.77
CA ILE A 710 -23.07 6.40 -44.16
C ILE A 710 -21.54 6.40 -44.19
N GLN A 711 -20.88 7.31 -43.47
CA GLN A 711 -19.40 7.31 -43.39
C GLN A 711 -18.84 6.00 -42.83
N ARG A 712 -19.48 5.41 -41.82
CA ARG A 712 -19.06 4.10 -41.29
C ARG A 712 -19.35 2.96 -42.27
N LEU A 713 -20.45 3.04 -43.01
CA LEU A 713 -20.74 2.08 -44.07
C LEU A 713 -19.69 2.16 -45.20
N HIS A 714 -19.20 3.35 -45.55
CA HIS A 714 -18.05 3.45 -46.48
C HIS A 714 -16.82 2.71 -45.99
N ILE A 715 -16.53 2.75 -44.68
CA ILE A 715 -15.45 1.96 -44.09
C ILE A 715 -15.76 0.47 -44.24
N PHE A 716 -16.96 0.02 -43.84
CA PHE A 716 -17.40 -1.37 -43.98
C PHE A 716 -17.24 -1.90 -45.42
N PHE A 717 -17.74 -1.16 -46.42
CA PHE A 717 -17.60 -1.53 -47.83
C PHE A 717 -16.16 -1.46 -48.33
N SER A 718 -15.32 -0.57 -47.81
CA SER A 718 -13.89 -0.52 -48.13
C SER A 718 -13.09 -1.66 -47.50
N LEU A 719 -13.55 -2.23 -46.38
CA LEU A 719 -12.96 -3.46 -45.82
C LEU A 719 -13.35 -4.68 -46.65
N LEU A 720 -14.58 -4.70 -47.19
CA LEU A 720 -15.07 -5.77 -48.08
C LEU A 720 -14.51 -5.67 -49.50
N ILE A 721 -14.30 -4.45 -50.01
CA ILE A 721 -13.82 -4.15 -51.38
C ILE A 721 -12.65 -3.14 -51.28
N PRO A 722 -11.42 -3.63 -51.01
CA PRO A 722 -10.27 -2.75 -50.76
C PRO A 722 -9.87 -1.85 -51.93
N ASP A 723 -10.18 -2.25 -53.17
CA ASP A 723 -9.76 -1.61 -54.41
C ASP A 723 -10.85 -0.72 -55.05
N MET A 724 -11.84 -0.26 -54.29
CA MET A 724 -12.87 0.66 -54.82
C MET A 724 -12.27 1.97 -55.32
N ASN A 725 -12.60 2.32 -56.57
CA ASN A 725 -12.20 3.59 -57.17
C ASN A 725 -13.08 4.76 -56.65
N HIS A 726 -12.71 6.00 -56.98
CA HIS A 726 -13.45 7.19 -56.51
C HIS A 726 -14.90 7.26 -57.03
N GLU A 727 -15.14 6.79 -58.25
CA GLU A 727 -16.47 6.78 -58.87
C GLU A 727 -17.39 5.75 -58.19
N GLU A 728 -16.90 4.54 -57.95
CA GLU A 728 -17.58 3.48 -57.18
C GLU A 728 -17.93 3.93 -55.77
N LYS A 729 -17.03 4.66 -55.09
CA LYS A 729 -17.31 5.25 -53.77
C LYS A 729 -18.42 6.29 -53.84
N GLN A 730 -18.42 7.15 -54.85
CA GLN A 730 -19.48 8.16 -55.03
C GLN A 730 -20.83 7.51 -55.33
N LEU A 731 -20.86 6.49 -56.21
CA LEU A 731 -22.08 5.75 -56.53
C LEU A 731 -22.59 4.97 -55.33
N LEU A 732 -21.71 4.37 -54.53
CA LEU A 732 -22.08 3.71 -53.28
C LEU A 732 -22.73 4.70 -52.30
N ASP A 733 -22.21 5.92 -52.17
CA ASP A 733 -22.79 6.96 -51.32
C ASP A 733 -24.24 7.27 -51.70
N GLU A 734 -24.48 7.50 -53.00
CA GLU A 734 -25.82 7.74 -53.53
C GLU A 734 -26.76 6.56 -53.25
N VAL A 735 -26.29 5.32 -53.46
CA VAL A 735 -27.08 4.11 -53.22
C VAL A 735 -27.42 3.94 -51.74
N LEU A 736 -26.50 4.24 -50.83
CA LEU A 736 -26.77 4.20 -49.40
C LEU A 736 -27.86 5.21 -49.03
N ILE A 737 -27.76 6.46 -49.51
CA ILE A 737 -28.79 7.50 -49.27
C ILE A 737 -30.16 7.05 -49.81
N GLN A 738 -30.20 6.53 -51.05
CA GLN A 738 -31.44 6.00 -51.65
C GLN A 738 -32.02 4.83 -50.84
N THR A 739 -31.17 3.96 -50.30
CA THR A 739 -31.58 2.83 -49.46
C THR A 739 -32.32 3.29 -48.21
N TYR A 740 -31.75 4.24 -47.45
CA TYR A 740 -32.40 4.78 -46.25
C TYR A 740 -33.65 5.61 -46.58
N ASN A 741 -33.63 6.39 -47.66
CA ASN A 741 -34.81 7.12 -48.14
C ASN A 741 -35.96 6.16 -48.48
N GLY A 742 -35.67 4.96 -49.01
CA GLY A 742 -36.67 3.92 -49.25
C GLY A 742 -37.38 3.42 -47.99
N LYS A 743 -36.77 3.59 -46.80
CA LYS A 743 -37.38 3.34 -45.48
C LYS A 743 -37.92 4.61 -44.82
N GLY A 744 -37.92 5.74 -45.55
CA GLY A 744 -38.37 7.04 -45.05
C GLY A 744 -37.42 7.68 -44.03
N ILE A 745 -36.14 7.32 -44.06
CA ILE A 745 -35.08 7.87 -43.21
C ILE A 745 -34.24 8.85 -44.05
N THR A 746 -34.09 10.09 -43.57
CA THR A 746 -33.43 11.20 -44.26
C THR A 746 -32.32 11.80 -43.40
N HIS A 747 -31.65 12.87 -43.88
CA HIS A 747 -30.65 13.59 -43.08
C HIS A 747 -31.23 14.31 -41.85
N ASN A 748 -32.53 14.57 -41.80
CA ASN A 748 -33.20 15.10 -40.61
C ASN A 748 -33.39 13.97 -39.57
N ASN A 749 -32.81 14.13 -38.39
CA ASN A 749 -32.87 13.15 -37.29
C ASN A 749 -34.32 12.85 -36.84
N GLU A 750 -35.27 13.79 -37.00
CA GLU A 750 -36.70 13.55 -36.70
C GLU A 750 -37.30 12.43 -37.55
N SER A 751 -36.76 12.19 -38.75
CA SER A 751 -37.25 11.14 -39.66
C SER A 751 -36.94 9.72 -39.17
N LEU A 752 -36.05 9.56 -38.18
CA LEU A 752 -35.70 8.26 -37.59
C LEU A 752 -36.82 7.69 -36.73
N VAL A 753 -37.62 8.54 -36.08
CA VAL A 753 -38.67 8.12 -35.16
C VAL A 753 -39.85 7.52 -35.92
N ASP A 754 -40.37 6.40 -35.42
CA ASP A 754 -41.61 5.82 -35.94
C ASP A 754 -42.82 6.66 -35.46
N PRO A 755 -43.63 7.25 -36.38
CA PRO A 755 -44.81 8.01 -36.01
C PRO A 755 -45.84 7.21 -35.18
N GLU A 756 -45.94 5.90 -35.41
CA GLU A 756 -46.87 5.02 -34.69
C GLU A 756 -46.33 4.60 -33.31
N HIS A 757 -45.01 4.57 -33.16
CA HIS A 757 -44.32 4.21 -31.92
C HIS A 757 -43.22 5.24 -31.59
N PRO A 758 -43.56 6.40 -31.00
CA PRO A 758 -42.63 7.51 -30.79
C PRO A 758 -41.37 7.18 -29.96
N ASN A 759 -41.39 6.08 -29.22
CA ASN A 759 -40.25 5.60 -28.43
C ASN A 759 -39.27 4.72 -29.23
N GLN A 760 -39.57 4.40 -30.49
CA GLN A 760 -38.80 3.50 -31.34
C GLN A 760 -38.40 4.17 -32.64
N TYR A 761 -37.30 3.70 -33.24
CA TYR A 761 -36.93 4.09 -34.60
C TYR A 761 -37.66 3.24 -35.63
N LYS A 762 -37.83 3.80 -36.83
CA LYS A 762 -38.35 3.09 -38.00
C LYS A 762 -37.52 1.85 -38.31
N GLU A 763 -38.12 0.97 -39.09
CA GLU A 763 -37.44 -0.20 -39.61
C GLU A 763 -36.18 0.19 -40.41
N MET A 764 -35.02 -0.25 -39.93
CA MET A 764 -33.73 -0.03 -40.58
C MET A 764 -33.56 -0.95 -41.79
N PRO A 765 -32.89 -0.48 -42.87
CA PRO A 765 -32.60 -1.32 -44.02
C PRO A 765 -31.65 -2.47 -43.65
N VAL A 766 -31.55 -3.46 -44.54
CA VAL A 766 -30.56 -4.55 -44.48
C VAL A 766 -29.67 -4.53 -45.74
N LEU A 767 -28.63 -5.36 -45.79
CA LEU A 767 -27.70 -5.39 -46.93
C LEU A 767 -28.39 -5.75 -48.26
N GLU A 768 -29.47 -6.51 -48.22
CA GLU A 768 -30.30 -6.83 -49.39
C GLU A 768 -30.94 -5.61 -50.03
N ASP A 769 -31.37 -4.63 -49.22
CA ASP A 769 -31.94 -3.39 -49.74
C ASP A 769 -30.90 -2.62 -50.57
N VAL A 770 -29.66 -2.57 -50.09
CA VAL A 770 -28.52 -1.99 -50.81
C VAL A 770 -28.22 -2.76 -52.11
N TYR A 771 -28.13 -4.09 -52.02
CA TYR A 771 -27.87 -4.97 -53.16
C TYR A 771 -28.90 -4.78 -54.28
N ASN A 772 -30.19 -4.68 -53.92
CA ASN A 772 -31.28 -4.51 -54.86
C ASN A 772 -31.21 -3.20 -55.66
N ILE A 773 -30.61 -2.14 -55.08
CA ILE A 773 -30.38 -0.88 -55.77
C ILE A 773 -29.09 -0.96 -56.61
N LEU A 774 -27.98 -1.47 -56.05
CA LEU A 774 -26.71 -1.64 -56.77
C LEU A 774 -26.86 -2.51 -58.03
N LYS A 775 -27.74 -3.51 -58.01
CA LYS A 775 -27.97 -4.41 -59.15
C LYS A 775 -28.66 -3.74 -60.34
N LYS A 776 -29.41 -2.65 -60.10
CA LYS A 776 -30.17 -1.95 -61.15
C LYS A 776 -29.28 -1.04 -62.01
N ASN A 777 -28.18 -0.53 -61.46
CA ASN A 777 -27.24 0.33 -62.19
C ASN A 777 -26.07 -0.50 -62.75
N PRO A 778 -25.82 -0.48 -64.08
CA PRO A 778 -24.68 -1.16 -64.71
C PRO A 778 -23.32 -0.81 -64.09
N ASP A 779 -23.14 0.45 -63.69
CA ASP A 779 -21.85 0.97 -63.19
C ASP A 779 -21.53 0.47 -61.77
N THR A 780 -22.54 0.03 -61.01
CA THR A 780 -22.37 -0.54 -59.65
C THR A 780 -22.42 -2.06 -59.61
N ARG A 781 -22.48 -2.73 -60.77
CA ARG A 781 -22.68 -4.19 -60.85
C ARG A 781 -21.54 -4.99 -60.21
N ARG A 782 -20.30 -4.48 -60.23
CA ARG A 782 -19.16 -5.10 -59.53
C ARG A 782 -19.40 -5.17 -58.03
N ILE A 783 -19.78 -4.05 -57.41
CA ILE A 783 -20.09 -3.94 -55.99
C ILE A 783 -21.24 -4.89 -55.63
N ALA A 784 -22.31 -4.91 -56.43
CA ALA A 784 -23.44 -5.81 -56.22
C ALA A 784 -23.02 -7.29 -56.22
N ASN A 785 -22.16 -7.72 -57.15
CA ASN A 785 -21.70 -9.09 -57.25
C ASN A 785 -20.87 -9.52 -56.02
N ILE A 786 -20.02 -8.64 -55.49
CA ILE A 786 -19.24 -8.92 -54.28
C ILE A 786 -20.15 -8.96 -53.04
N LEU A 787 -21.05 -7.98 -52.90
CA LEU A 787 -22.03 -7.92 -51.81
C LEU A 787 -22.97 -9.13 -51.79
N ASN A 788 -23.24 -9.75 -52.95
CA ASN A 788 -24.09 -10.93 -53.07
C ASN A 788 -23.66 -12.09 -52.16
N ARG A 789 -22.36 -12.19 -51.82
CA ARG A 789 -21.84 -13.17 -50.85
C ARG A 789 -22.48 -13.03 -49.46
N LEU A 790 -22.73 -11.79 -49.03
CA LEU A 790 -23.33 -11.44 -47.74
C LEU A 790 -24.88 -11.40 -47.78
N VAL A 791 -25.48 -11.44 -48.96
CA VAL A 791 -26.94 -11.33 -49.14
C VAL A 791 -27.58 -12.68 -49.45
N HIS A 792 -27.14 -13.34 -50.52
CA HIS A 792 -27.67 -14.64 -50.97
C HIS A 792 -26.64 -15.77 -50.94
N GLY A 793 -25.39 -15.47 -50.59
CA GLY A 793 -24.28 -16.42 -50.61
C GLY A 793 -23.99 -17.10 -49.28
N SER A 794 -22.75 -17.57 -49.15
CA SER A 794 -22.27 -18.34 -47.99
C SER A 794 -22.26 -17.56 -46.68
N ALA A 795 -22.34 -16.22 -46.72
CA ALA A 795 -22.34 -15.36 -45.54
C ALA A 795 -23.64 -14.54 -45.42
N SER A 796 -24.77 -15.10 -45.89
CA SER A 796 -26.10 -14.46 -45.82
C SER A 796 -26.60 -14.17 -44.40
N THR A 797 -25.97 -14.74 -43.37
CA THR A 797 -26.28 -14.46 -41.95
C THR A 797 -26.04 -13.00 -41.57
N PHE A 798 -25.19 -12.27 -42.29
CA PHE A 798 -24.98 -10.83 -42.12
C PHE A 798 -26.15 -9.96 -42.63
N ASN A 799 -27.04 -10.53 -43.46
CA ASN A 799 -28.20 -9.83 -44.02
C ASN A 799 -29.48 -10.12 -43.23
N GLN A 800 -29.49 -9.74 -41.95
CA GLN A 800 -30.66 -9.87 -41.09
C GLN A 800 -30.81 -8.63 -40.21
N ARG A 801 -31.97 -8.52 -39.56
CA ARG A 801 -32.16 -7.55 -38.49
C ARG A 801 -31.37 -7.99 -37.26
N THR A 802 -30.97 -7.01 -36.45
CA THR A 802 -30.35 -7.29 -35.15
C THR A 802 -31.30 -8.15 -34.31
N ASN A 803 -30.82 -9.31 -33.85
CA ASN A 803 -31.64 -10.32 -33.17
C ASN A 803 -31.04 -10.81 -31.84
N VAL A 804 -30.11 -10.03 -31.28
CA VAL A 804 -29.36 -10.31 -30.05
C VAL A 804 -29.60 -9.23 -29.01
N ASN A 805 -29.36 -9.52 -27.72
CA ASN A 805 -29.58 -8.56 -26.64
C ASN A 805 -28.40 -7.58 -26.51
N LEU A 806 -28.53 -6.40 -27.12
CA LEU A 806 -27.52 -5.34 -27.05
C LEU A 806 -27.53 -4.53 -25.73
N GLY A 807 -28.47 -4.80 -24.83
CA GLY A 807 -28.60 -4.11 -23.53
C GLY A 807 -27.84 -4.78 -22.38
N ASN A 808 -27.22 -5.95 -22.62
CA ASN A 808 -26.54 -6.70 -21.57
C ASN A 808 -25.28 -5.97 -21.07
N LYS A 809 -25.04 -6.03 -19.75
CA LYS A 809 -23.86 -5.44 -19.09
C LYS A 809 -22.60 -6.28 -19.27
N TYR A 810 -22.69 -7.52 -19.75
CA TYR A 810 -21.55 -8.36 -20.09
C TYR A 810 -21.80 -9.03 -21.44
N THR A 811 -21.15 -8.53 -22.48
CA THR A 811 -21.35 -9.04 -23.85
C THR A 811 -20.04 -9.58 -24.39
N VAL A 812 -20.06 -10.81 -24.91
CA VAL A 812 -18.93 -11.42 -25.61
C VAL A 812 -19.28 -11.52 -27.10
N LEU A 813 -18.41 -10.98 -27.95
CA LEU A 813 -18.50 -11.00 -29.41
C LEU A 813 -17.45 -11.97 -29.93
N ASP A 814 -17.89 -13.18 -30.28
CA ASP A 814 -17.06 -14.22 -30.86
C ASP A 814 -17.08 -14.12 -32.39
N ILE A 815 -15.93 -13.79 -32.98
CA ILE A 815 -15.75 -13.75 -34.44
C ILE A 815 -14.72 -14.80 -34.91
N SER A 816 -14.37 -15.75 -34.06
CA SER A 816 -13.23 -16.66 -34.28
C SER A 816 -13.40 -17.68 -35.40
N GLU A 817 -14.63 -17.85 -35.90
CA GLU A 817 -14.92 -18.68 -37.09
C GLU A 817 -14.77 -17.91 -38.41
N LEU A 818 -14.54 -16.60 -38.36
CA LEU A 818 -14.32 -15.79 -39.56
C LEU A 818 -12.86 -15.89 -40.01
N THR A 819 -12.65 -15.89 -41.33
CA THR A 819 -11.31 -15.92 -41.93
C THR A 819 -11.20 -14.91 -43.07
N GLY A 820 -9.98 -14.48 -43.38
CA GLY A 820 -9.70 -13.57 -44.49
C GLY A 820 -10.46 -12.24 -44.41
N ASP A 821 -11.07 -11.85 -45.52
CA ASP A 821 -11.86 -10.61 -45.65
C ASP A 821 -13.06 -10.55 -44.68
N LEU A 822 -13.72 -11.67 -44.45
CA LEU A 822 -14.86 -11.74 -43.53
C LEU A 822 -14.47 -11.48 -42.08
N LEU A 823 -13.26 -11.84 -41.65
CA LEU A 823 -12.79 -11.54 -40.28
C LEU A 823 -12.71 -10.03 -40.04
N THR A 824 -12.15 -9.31 -41.01
CA THR A 824 -12.05 -7.84 -40.94
C THR A 824 -13.44 -7.19 -40.93
N VAL A 825 -14.36 -7.72 -41.72
CA VAL A 825 -15.75 -7.25 -41.79
C VAL A 825 -16.52 -7.52 -40.49
N GLY A 826 -16.50 -8.75 -39.99
CA GLY A 826 -17.18 -9.10 -38.74
C GLY A 826 -16.60 -8.38 -37.52
N MET A 827 -15.29 -8.16 -37.51
CA MET A 827 -14.63 -7.32 -36.51
C MET A 827 -15.14 -5.87 -36.56
N PHE A 828 -15.25 -5.28 -37.75
CA PHE A 828 -15.78 -3.93 -37.88
C PHE A 828 -17.22 -3.82 -37.38
N VAL A 829 -18.06 -4.83 -37.66
CA VAL A 829 -19.43 -4.88 -37.13
C VAL A 829 -19.43 -4.91 -35.59
N ALA A 830 -18.59 -5.75 -34.99
CA ALA A 830 -18.43 -5.84 -33.53
C ALA A 830 -17.95 -4.51 -32.94
N LEU A 831 -16.91 -3.91 -33.51
CA LEU A 831 -16.33 -2.64 -33.07
C LEU A 831 -17.29 -1.46 -33.27
N ASP A 832 -18.00 -1.36 -34.40
CA ASP A 832 -19.03 -0.32 -34.65
C ASP A 832 -20.11 -0.37 -33.57
N TYR A 833 -20.62 -1.57 -33.28
CA TYR A 833 -21.61 -1.79 -32.22
C TYR A 833 -21.09 -1.36 -30.85
N VAL A 834 -19.93 -1.87 -30.44
CA VAL A 834 -19.33 -1.57 -29.13
C VAL A 834 -19.02 -0.08 -29.01
N TRP A 835 -18.59 0.54 -30.09
CA TRP A 835 -18.25 1.96 -30.13
C TRP A 835 -19.49 2.87 -30.02
N ASP A 836 -20.60 2.50 -30.66
CA ASP A 836 -21.88 3.19 -30.46
C ASP A 836 -22.36 3.09 -29.02
N LYS A 837 -22.33 1.89 -28.43
CA LYS A 837 -22.68 1.71 -27.03
C LYS A 837 -21.76 2.47 -26.08
N THR A 838 -20.50 2.61 -26.44
CA THR A 838 -19.55 3.39 -25.64
C THR A 838 -19.90 4.88 -25.63
N LYS A 839 -20.38 5.40 -26.76
CA LYS A 839 -20.74 6.81 -26.94
C LYS A 839 -22.12 7.20 -26.40
N GLU A 840 -22.96 6.22 -26.09
CA GLU A 840 -24.36 6.42 -25.68
C GLU A 840 -24.48 7.33 -24.45
N ASP A 841 -23.65 7.12 -23.43
CA ASP A 841 -23.61 7.94 -22.21
C ASP A 841 -22.18 8.13 -21.73
N ARG A 842 -21.74 9.39 -21.59
CA ARG A 842 -20.38 9.77 -21.18
C ARG A 842 -20.17 9.74 -19.66
N THR A 843 -21.21 9.47 -18.87
CA THR A 843 -21.16 9.39 -17.40
C THR A 843 -21.12 7.96 -16.88
N VAL A 844 -21.50 6.98 -17.72
CA VAL A 844 -21.53 5.57 -17.35
C VAL A 844 -20.25 4.88 -17.80
N GLU A 845 -19.57 4.23 -16.85
CA GLU A 845 -18.32 3.51 -17.07
C GLU A 845 -18.50 2.27 -17.96
N LYS A 846 -17.61 2.11 -18.93
CA LYS A 846 -17.64 1.01 -19.91
C LYS A 846 -16.23 0.47 -20.16
N ALA A 847 -16.09 -0.83 -20.35
CA ALA A 847 -14.81 -1.48 -20.61
C ALA A 847 -14.89 -2.34 -21.88
N ILE A 848 -13.98 -2.10 -22.81
CA ILE A 848 -13.83 -2.85 -24.05
C ILE A 848 -12.55 -3.69 -23.95
N PHE A 849 -12.70 -5.00 -23.97
CA PHE A 849 -11.61 -5.96 -24.00
C PHE A 849 -11.45 -6.51 -25.41
N ILE A 850 -10.23 -6.49 -25.93
CA ILE A 850 -9.86 -7.03 -27.23
C ILE A 850 -8.77 -8.07 -27.00
N ASP A 851 -9.14 -9.35 -27.11
CA ASP A 851 -8.15 -10.43 -27.05
C ASP A 851 -7.40 -10.53 -28.38
N GLU A 852 -6.16 -11.03 -28.34
CA GLU A 852 -5.32 -11.25 -29.54
C GLU A 852 -5.31 -10.06 -30.52
N THR A 853 -5.07 -8.86 -29.99
CA THR A 853 -5.21 -7.59 -30.75
C THR A 853 -4.28 -7.53 -31.96
N TRP A 854 -3.18 -8.29 -31.98
CA TRP A 854 -2.29 -8.40 -33.14
C TRP A 854 -2.99 -8.89 -34.41
N GLN A 855 -4.08 -9.66 -34.30
CA GLN A 855 -4.92 -10.04 -35.45
C GLN A 855 -5.49 -8.81 -36.19
N LEU A 856 -5.61 -7.68 -35.50
CA LEU A 856 -6.23 -6.46 -36.01
C LEU A 856 -5.24 -5.41 -36.50
N ILE A 857 -4.01 -5.47 -36.02
CA ILE A 857 -2.99 -4.46 -36.28
C ILE A 857 -1.69 -5.02 -36.85
N GLY A 858 -1.57 -6.35 -36.95
CA GLY A 858 -0.37 -7.04 -37.41
C GLY A 858 -0.21 -7.04 -38.93
N ALA A 859 0.89 -7.63 -39.43
CA ALA A 859 1.33 -7.50 -40.83
C ALA A 859 0.29 -7.88 -41.89
N SER A 860 -0.61 -8.81 -41.59
CA SER A 860 -1.67 -9.29 -42.49
C SER A 860 -3.00 -8.50 -42.38
N SER A 861 -3.07 -7.50 -41.51
CA SER A 861 -4.30 -6.73 -41.24
C SER A 861 -4.49 -5.54 -42.19
N ASN A 862 -5.74 -5.07 -42.29
CA ASN A 862 -6.07 -3.88 -43.09
C ASN A 862 -5.77 -2.59 -42.30
N ARG A 863 -5.09 -1.62 -42.93
CA ARG A 863 -4.76 -0.31 -42.34
C ARG A 863 -5.97 0.40 -41.72
N LEU A 864 -7.14 0.32 -42.37
CA LEU A 864 -8.37 0.96 -41.87
C LEU A 864 -8.83 0.35 -40.54
N ALA A 865 -8.73 -0.98 -40.39
CA ALA A 865 -9.08 -1.66 -39.15
C ALA A 865 -8.10 -1.31 -38.02
N ALA A 866 -6.80 -1.27 -38.34
CA ALA A 866 -5.76 -0.89 -37.38
C ALA A 866 -5.90 0.57 -36.91
N GLU A 867 -6.27 1.48 -37.81
CA GLU A 867 -6.55 2.88 -37.50
C GLU A 867 -7.76 3.02 -36.57
N PHE A 868 -8.82 2.24 -36.80
CA PHE A 868 -10.02 2.25 -35.95
C PHE A 868 -9.71 1.80 -34.51
N VAL A 869 -8.96 0.70 -34.32
CA VAL A 869 -8.56 0.23 -32.99
C VAL A 869 -7.70 1.28 -32.28
N LEU A 870 -6.73 1.89 -32.99
CA LEU A 870 -5.91 2.96 -32.43
C LEU A 870 -6.74 4.19 -32.05
N GLU A 871 -7.76 4.54 -32.84
CA GLU A 871 -8.66 5.66 -32.55
C GLU A 871 -9.41 5.43 -31.24
N ILE A 872 -9.96 4.24 -30.99
CA ILE A 872 -10.60 3.88 -29.72
C ILE A 872 -9.66 4.21 -28.55
N PHE A 873 -8.42 3.71 -28.57
CA PHE A 873 -7.45 3.97 -27.49
C PHE A 873 -7.15 5.46 -27.28
N LYS A 874 -7.22 6.28 -28.34
CA LYS A 874 -6.97 7.74 -28.23
C LYS A 874 -8.15 8.51 -27.63
N ILE A 875 -9.38 8.13 -27.97
CA ILE A 875 -10.55 8.99 -27.71
C ILE A 875 -11.52 8.43 -26.66
N ILE A 876 -11.43 7.14 -26.33
CA ILE A 876 -12.35 6.47 -25.39
C ILE A 876 -12.44 7.12 -24.01
N ARG A 877 -11.34 7.73 -23.54
CA ARG A 877 -11.28 8.50 -22.29
C ARG A 877 -12.38 9.58 -22.22
N GLY A 878 -12.74 10.19 -23.34
CA GLY A 878 -13.77 11.23 -23.41
C GLY A 878 -15.19 10.74 -23.13
N TYR A 879 -15.40 9.41 -23.11
CA TYR A 879 -16.70 8.74 -22.99
C TYR A 879 -16.77 7.84 -21.74
N ALA A 880 -15.99 8.14 -20.71
CA ALA A 880 -15.87 7.31 -19.49
C ALA A 880 -15.58 5.82 -19.79
N GLY A 881 -14.89 5.54 -20.89
CA GLY A 881 -14.56 4.19 -21.30
C GLY A 881 -13.11 3.79 -21.06
N ALA A 882 -12.87 2.50 -20.94
CA ALA A 882 -11.57 1.86 -20.87
C ALA A 882 -11.38 0.89 -22.05
N ALA A 883 -10.24 0.96 -22.73
CA ALA A 883 -9.84 -0.02 -23.73
C ALA A 883 -8.72 -0.89 -23.17
N ILE A 884 -8.93 -2.21 -23.19
CA ILE A 884 -8.01 -3.23 -22.70
C ILE A 884 -7.65 -4.14 -23.87
N CYS A 885 -6.38 -4.20 -24.23
CA CYS A 885 -5.90 -5.13 -25.26
C CYS A 885 -5.00 -6.20 -24.65
N ALA A 886 -5.08 -7.43 -25.16
CA ALA A 886 -4.10 -8.48 -24.91
C ALA A 886 -3.36 -8.83 -26.22
N THR A 887 -2.04 -8.99 -26.13
CA THR A 887 -1.23 -9.48 -27.26
C THR A 887 -0.12 -10.41 -26.78
N GLN A 888 0.20 -11.42 -27.58
CA GLN A 888 1.28 -12.37 -27.29
C GLN A 888 2.57 -11.95 -27.98
N ASP A 889 2.52 -11.76 -29.29
CA ASP A 889 3.68 -11.50 -30.12
C ASP A 889 3.85 -9.99 -30.35
N LEU A 890 4.92 -9.41 -29.79
CA LEU A 890 5.23 -8.00 -29.97
C LEU A 890 5.80 -7.69 -31.37
N ASN A 891 6.44 -8.66 -32.05
CA ASN A 891 6.93 -8.45 -33.40
C ASN A 891 5.77 -8.21 -34.35
N ASP A 892 4.77 -9.09 -34.31
CA ASP A 892 3.57 -8.95 -35.12
C ASP A 892 2.79 -7.69 -34.74
N PHE A 893 2.74 -7.35 -33.45
CA PHE A 893 2.09 -6.12 -32.96
C PHE A 893 2.76 -4.83 -33.47
N PHE A 894 4.06 -4.88 -33.80
CA PHE A 894 4.82 -3.75 -34.37
C PHE A 894 5.12 -3.88 -35.88
N ALA A 895 4.63 -4.92 -36.56
CA ALA A 895 5.03 -5.20 -37.93
C ALA A 895 4.46 -4.20 -38.96
N LEU A 896 3.30 -3.60 -38.71
CA LEU A 896 2.58 -2.78 -39.69
C LEU A 896 2.94 -1.29 -39.58
N ASP A 897 3.23 -0.65 -40.73
CA ASP A 897 3.66 0.75 -40.88
C ASP A 897 4.72 1.18 -39.83
N ASP A 898 5.83 0.43 -39.72
CA ASP A 898 6.95 0.68 -38.77
C ASP A 898 6.52 0.70 -37.27
N GLY A 899 5.45 -0.04 -36.97
CA GLY A 899 4.91 -0.21 -35.62
C GLY A 899 4.08 0.96 -35.13
N LYS A 900 3.65 1.87 -36.03
CA LYS A 900 2.83 3.05 -35.71
C LYS A 900 1.62 2.71 -34.83
N TYR A 901 0.88 1.66 -35.17
CA TYR A 901 -0.36 1.30 -34.48
C TYR A 901 -0.09 0.67 -33.11
N GLY A 902 0.77 -0.35 -33.03
CA GLY A 902 1.12 -1.00 -31.78
C GLY A 902 1.77 -0.05 -30.78
N LYS A 903 2.76 0.76 -31.21
CA LYS A 903 3.38 1.79 -30.37
C LYS A 903 2.34 2.82 -29.93
N GLY A 904 1.42 3.19 -30.82
CA GLY A 904 0.30 4.07 -30.51
C GLY A 904 -0.61 3.53 -29.41
N ILE A 905 -1.01 2.26 -29.46
CA ILE A 905 -1.87 1.62 -28.46
C ILE A 905 -1.16 1.55 -27.11
N ILE A 906 0.09 1.10 -27.09
CA ILE A 906 0.87 1.03 -25.84
C ILE A 906 1.03 2.43 -25.24
N ASN A 907 1.38 3.45 -26.04
CA ASN A 907 1.56 4.81 -25.53
C ASN A 907 0.25 5.43 -24.99
N ASN A 908 -0.90 5.07 -25.57
CA ASN A 908 -2.21 5.53 -25.10
C ASN A 908 -2.79 4.67 -23.96
N SER A 909 -2.15 3.55 -23.60
CA SER A 909 -2.52 2.74 -22.44
C SER A 909 -1.78 3.25 -21.21
N LYS A 910 -2.43 3.78 -20.17
CA LYS A 910 -1.67 4.29 -19.02
C LYS A 910 -1.06 3.15 -18.21
N THR A 911 -1.80 2.05 -18.08
CA THR A 911 -1.36 0.85 -17.39
C THR A 911 -0.90 -0.19 -18.40
N LYS A 912 0.22 -0.84 -18.13
CA LYS A 912 0.68 -2.03 -18.85
C LYS A 912 0.82 -3.15 -17.84
N ILE A 913 0.39 -4.35 -18.19
CA ILE A 913 0.53 -5.53 -17.36
C ILE A 913 1.38 -6.52 -18.15
N VAL A 914 2.56 -6.83 -17.65
CA VAL A 914 3.54 -7.69 -18.31
C VAL A 914 3.61 -9.00 -17.55
N LEU A 915 3.04 -10.06 -18.13
CA LEU A 915 3.16 -11.42 -17.61
C LEU A 915 4.52 -12.02 -17.99
N ASN A 916 4.70 -13.33 -17.81
CA ASN A 916 5.90 -14.02 -18.26
C ASN A 916 6.16 -13.77 -19.77
N LEU A 917 7.42 -13.46 -20.10
CA LEU A 917 7.90 -13.23 -21.47
C LEU A 917 9.16 -14.05 -21.75
N GLU A 918 9.38 -14.41 -23.02
CA GLU A 918 10.66 -14.98 -23.47
C GLU A 918 11.75 -13.89 -23.52
N ASP A 919 13.03 -14.28 -23.47
CA ASP A 919 14.15 -13.34 -23.34
C ASP A 919 14.17 -12.26 -24.44
N GLU A 920 13.89 -12.63 -25.70
CA GLU A 920 13.87 -11.68 -26.82
C GLU A 920 12.73 -10.65 -26.70
N GLU A 921 11.55 -11.08 -26.23
CA GLU A 921 10.41 -10.20 -26.02
C GLU A 921 10.62 -9.30 -24.81
N ALA A 922 11.20 -9.85 -23.74
CA ALA A 922 11.53 -9.14 -22.51
C ALA A 922 12.49 -7.97 -22.80
N GLN A 923 13.51 -8.15 -23.63
CA GLN A 923 14.43 -7.08 -24.05
C GLN A 923 13.70 -5.96 -24.81
N ARG A 924 12.74 -6.30 -25.69
CA ARG A 924 11.95 -5.27 -26.39
C ARG A 924 11.04 -4.51 -25.42
N VAL A 925 10.42 -5.20 -24.48
CA VAL A 925 9.62 -4.56 -23.44
C VAL A 925 10.48 -3.68 -22.54
N GLN A 926 11.71 -4.11 -22.24
CA GLN A 926 12.69 -3.32 -21.51
C GLN A 926 12.93 -1.97 -22.19
N ASP A 927 13.14 -1.95 -23.51
CA ASP A 927 13.35 -0.72 -24.27
C ASP A 927 12.10 0.18 -24.28
N ILE A 928 10.91 -0.42 -24.43
CA ILE A 928 9.63 0.33 -24.54
C ILE A 928 9.18 0.90 -23.20
N LEU A 929 9.34 0.14 -22.11
CA LEU A 929 8.89 0.51 -20.77
C LEU A 929 10.01 1.07 -19.88
N HIS A 930 11.25 1.09 -20.39
CA HIS A 930 12.44 1.48 -19.66
C HIS A 930 12.64 0.66 -18.37
N LEU A 931 12.47 -0.66 -18.46
CA LEU A 931 12.66 -1.56 -17.33
C LEU A 931 14.16 -1.65 -16.95
N SER A 932 14.43 -1.86 -15.67
CA SER A 932 15.76 -2.22 -15.17
C SER A 932 16.13 -3.66 -15.58
N GLU A 933 17.42 -3.99 -15.52
CA GLU A 933 17.87 -5.37 -15.76
C GLU A 933 17.23 -6.37 -14.78
N ALA A 934 17.05 -5.98 -13.51
CA ALA A 934 16.42 -6.82 -12.50
C ALA A 934 14.92 -7.07 -12.81
N GLU A 935 14.18 -6.04 -13.25
CA GLU A 935 12.78 -6.19 -13.67
C GLU A 935 12.66 -7.03 -14.93
N THR A 936 13.59 -6.86 -15.88
CA THR A 936 13.66 -7.65 -17.12
C THR A 936 13.97 -9.12 -16.83
N MET A 937 14.86 -9.39 -15.88
CA MET A 937 15.11 -10.75 -15.40
C MET A 937 13.90 -11.32 -14.63
N ALA A 938 13.16 -10.50 -13.89
CA ALA A 938 11.98 -10.95 -13.17
C ALA A 938 10.86 -11.39 -14.13
N ILE A 939 10.58 -10.61 -15.18
CA ILE A 939 9.53 -10.95 -16.15
C ILE A 939 9.82 -12.25 -16.92
N THR A 940 11.09 -12.62 -17.13
CA THR A 940 11.44 -13.89 -17.78
C THR A 940 11.28 -15.11 -16.86
N HIS A 941 11.31 -14.91 -15.55
CA HIS A 941 11.21 -15.97 -14.54
C HIS A 941 9.85 -16.02 -13.83
N PHE A 942 8.87 -15.22 -14.25
CA PHE A 942 7.53 -15.25 -13.66
C PHE A 942 6.84 -16.59 -13.85
N GLU A 943 6.40 -17.19 -12.74
CA GLU A 943 5.42 -18.29 -12.79
C GLU A 943 4.06 -17.79 -13.30
N ARG A 944 3.25 -18.71 -13.82
CA ARG A 944 1.89 -18.41 -14.31
C ARG A 944 1.06 -17.71 -13.23
N GLY A 945 0.45 -16.57 -13.58
CA GLY A 945 -0.32 -15.75 -12.65
C GLY A 945 0.48 -14.64 -11.97
N ASN A 946 1.80 -14.57 -12.16
CA ASN A 946 2.60 -13.41 -11.77
C ASN A 946 2.72 -12.41 -12.92
N ALA A 947 2.70 -11.12 -12.60
CA ALA A 947 2.88 -10.06 -13.58
C ALA A 947 3.62 -8.85 -12.99
N LEU A 948 4.17 -8.02 -13.87
CA LEU A 948 4.66 -6.69 -13.59
C LEU A 948 3.61 -5.68 -14.09
N ILE A 949 2.95 -4.98 -13.18
CA ILE A 949 2.06 -3.87 -13.52
C ILE A 949 2.91 -2.61 -13.61
N SER A 950 3.04 -2.07 -14.81
CA SER A 950 3.66 -0.77 -15.08
C SER A 950 2.60 0.31 -15.25
N THR A 951 2.45 1.23 -14.29
CA THR A 951 1.54 2.38 -14.41
C THR A 951 2.13 3.62 -13.79
N ASN A 952 1.83 4.81 -14.32
CA ASN A 952 2.39 6.06 -13.76
C ASN A 952 3.93 6.09 -13.61
N ASN A 953 4.64 5.34 -14.47
CA ASN A 953 6.10 5.13 -14.44
C ASN A 953 6.60 4.25 -13.28
N ASN A 954 5.69 3.42 -12.76
CA ASN A 954 5.90 2.60 -11.58
C ASN A 954 5.67 1.15 -11.91
N ASN A 955 6.56 0.29 -11.45
CA ASN A 955 6.50 -1.13 -11.74
C ASN A 955 6.21 -1.92 -10.47
N VAL A 956 5.25 -2.83 -10.56
CA VAL A 956 4.73 -3.59 -9.43
C VAL A 956 4.62 -5.05 -9.76
N THR A 957 5.36 -5.90 -9.05
CA THR A 957 5.18 -7.34 -9.16
C THR A 957 3.95 -7.78 -8.39
N VAL A 958 2.95 -8.28 -9.11
CA VAL A 958 1.69 -8.80 -8.58
C VAL A 958 1.61 -10.31 -8.77
N GLU A 959 1.09 -11.00 -7.76
CA GLU A 959 0.52 -12.34 -7.91
C GLU A 959 -1.00 -12.20 -8.04
N PHE A 960 -1.57 -12.52 -9.21
CA PHE A 960 -3.02 -12.44 -9.42
C PHE A 960 -3.74 -13.45 -8.54
N LYS A 961 -4.71 -12.97 -7.76
CA LYS A 961 -5.54 -13.82 -6.89
C LYS A 961 -6.94 -13.90 -7.44
N ALA A 962 -7.44 -15.11 -7.64
CA ALA A 962 -8.82 -15.42 -8.02
C ALA A 962 -9.46 -16.33 -6.97
N SER A 963 -10.77 -16.19 -6.78
CA SER A 963 -11.53 -17.10 -5.95
C SER A 963 -11.70 -18.45 -6.65
N GLN A 964 -12.21 -19.44 -5.91
CA GLN A 964 -12.50 -20.74 -6.50
C GLN A 964 -13.57 -20.64 -7.59
N LEU A 965 -14.65 -19.88 -7.36
CA LEU A 965 -15.70 -19.69 -8.37
C LEU A 965 -15.16 -18.96 -9.60
N GLU A 966 -14.45 -17.85 -9.43
CA GLU A 966 -13.85 -17.11 -10.55
C GLU A 966 -12.95 -18.02 -11.39
N LYS A 967 -12.09 -18.80 -10.72
CA LYS A 967 -11.18 -19.75 -11.37
C LYS A 967 -11.93 -20.82 -12.14
N GLU A 968 -12.98 -21.39 -11.56
CA GLU A 968 -13.82 -22.40 -12.22
C GLU A 968 -14.56 -21.85 -13.44
N LEU A 969 -14.94 -20.57 -13.43
CA LEU A 969 -15.59 -19.90 -14.56
C LEU A 969 -14.62 -19.66 -15.72
N ILE A 970 -13.37 -19.30 -15.47
CA ILE A 970 -12.45 -18.76 -16.50
C ILE A 970 -11.25 -19.66 -16.83
N THR A 971 -11.00 -20.74 -16.10
CA THR A 971 -9.84 -21.61 -16.34
C THR A 971 -9.88 -22.28 -17.72
N THR A 972 -8.77 -22.23 -18.44
CA THR A 972 -8.54 -22.94 -19.70
C THR A 972 -7.60 -24.13 -19.51
N ASP A 973 -7.16 -24.41 -18.28
CA ASP A 973 -6.24 -25.50 -17.98
C ASP A 973 -6.91 -26.87 -18.14
N ARG A 974 -6.30 -27.74 -18.95
CA ARG A 974 -6.88 -29.05 -19.28
C ARG A 974 -7.13 -29.92 -18.05
N GLU A 975 -6.21 -29.94 -17.08
CA GLU A 975 -6.36 -30.81 -15.90
C GLU A 975 -7.40 -30.24 -14.93
N GLU A 976 -7.48 -28.91 -14.81
CA GLU A 976 -8.56 -28.26 -14.06
C GLU A 976 -9.94 -28.50 -14.70
N LEU A 977 -10.04 -28.42 -16.03
CA LEU A 977 -11.26 -28.74 -16.78
C LEU A 977 -11.70 -30.19 -16.57
N LYS A 978 -10.77 -31.16 -16.55
CA LYS A 978 -11.09 -32.56 -16.24
C LYS A 978 -11.66 -32.71 -14.83
N LYS A 979 -11.06 -32.04 -13.84
CA LYS A 979 -11.53 -32.06 -12.44
C LYS A 979 -12.93 -31.46 -12.32
N LEU A 980 -13.20 -30.35 -13.01
CA LEU A 980 -14.52 -29.72 -13.09
C LEU A 980 -15.58 -30.66 -13.63
N ILE A 981 -15.31 -31.31 -14.77
CA ILE A 981 -16.22 -32.29 -15.38
C ILE A 981 -16.47 -33.47 -14.44
N ALA A 982 -15.43 -33.99 -13.79
CA ALA A 982 -15.56 -35.09 -12.83
C ALA A 982 -16.49 -34.71 -11.66
N ARG A 983 -16.33 -33.51 -11.10
CA ARG A 983 -17.18 -33.01 -10.01
C ARG A 983 -18.64 -32.80 -10.44
N GLN A 984 -18.86 -32.21 -11.62
CA GLN A 984 -20.22 -32.04 -12.16
C GLN A 984 -20.92 -33.37 -12.41
N ARG A 985 -20.18 -34.37 -12.91
CA ARG A 985 -20.72 -35.74 -13.10
C ARG A 985 -21.09 -36.40 -11.77
N GLN A 986 -20.31 -36.18 -10.71
CA GLN A 986 -20.64 -36.68 -9.36
C GLN A 986 -21.89 -36.01 -8.79
N GLN A 987 -22.00 -34.69 -8.90
CA GLN A 987 -23.20 -33.95 -8.45
C GLN A 987 -24.47 -34.32 -9.23
N SER A 988 -24.33 -34.66 -10.51
CA SER A 988 -25.45 -35.13 -11.34
C SER A 988 -25.88 -36.58 -11.04
N GLN A 989 -25.09 -37.32 -10.24
CA GLN A 989 -25.33 -38.72 -9.88
C GLN A 989 -25.85 -38.89 -8.44
N GLU A 990 -25.91 -37.82 -7.64
CA GLU A 990 -26.62 -37.85 -6.35
C GLU A 990 -28.13 -37.76 -6.62
N PRO A 991 -28.94 -38.76 -6.22
CA PRO A 991 -30.39 -38.70 -6.40
C PRO A 991 -30.97 -37.56 -5.56
N GLU A 992 -31.86 -36.76 -6.14
CA GLU A 992 -32.61 -35.72 -5.44
C GLU A 992 -33.17 -36.29 -4.12
N PRO A 993 -33.04 -35.57 -2.99
CA PRO A 993 -33.69 -35.98 -1.76
C PRO A 993 -35.20 -35.99 -2.01
N VAL A 994 -35.78 -37.19 -2.02
CA VAL A 994 -37.22 -37.41 -2.10
C VAL A 994 -37.86 -36.61 -0.97
N THR A 995 -38.51 -35.50 -1.31
CA THR A 995 -39.34 -34.72 -0.41
C THR A 995 -40.50 -35.59 0.04
N ALA A 996 -40.56 -35.86 1.35
CA ALA A 996 -41.69 -36.47 2.04
C ALA A 996 -42.59 -35.40 2.65
#